data_AF-A0A258QJ59-F1
#
_entry.id   AF-A0A258QJ59-F1
#
_cell.length_a   1.000
_cell.length_b   1.000
_cell.length_c   1.000
_cell.angle_alpha   90.00
_cell.angle_beta   90.00
_cell.angle_gamma   90.00
#
_symmetry.space_group_name_H-M   'P 1'
#
loop_
_entity.id
_entity.type
_entity.pdbx_description
1 polymer ?
#
loop_
_entity_poly.entity_id
_entity_poly.type
_entity_poly.pdbx_seq_one_letter_code
_entity_poly.pdbx_strand_id
1 'polypeptide(L)'
;MTGLFAVLGALMGLGVAGFAGLVGGAVTGFLLGRVAKLADQIRALREDQQWLRAQLASRSPEQAPEQAPEQTAEQMAEQTAEQTAELAPDAAFNAARVLEDQPAQDSAGEVAPPEVRATSSAFYANPPPQPVDLPSPPPAQTADAPLGWQAPPKAQNHFAAQAYRFLTEGNVVAKIGVIVLFFGVAFLLKYAAEQAIFPIQMRLALVGVGGVVLLGLGWFLRQRHTEYALIVQGGGIGVLYLTLFAAFRLYHLVPAGLTLGLMLGVVAAAALLALVQNAKSLAILGITGGFLAPILAGSPTGSHVDLFSYYLILDLSIVLIAWRKAWRALNLIAFIFTFVIGTLWGVLRYRPEWFATTEPFLIGFYLIFLATAILFARQQMAAGQRDYVQSTLVFGPPLVGFGLQALLVQHFDYGLAWSAFLLGLLYLLLAIGLKWVQGLRYRTLNEAFLALGIGFVTLAVPFAFDGQWTATTWALEGAAMLWVGLRQNKRAPVWLGLLLQLGAGVAVGDSPPSFPATWPLVDGFFMSAVAIAGAGMICAYLLRTLQPMRGVARVLVGWSALWWYGAGLVDLLDFYDSMATVNPLILFVTFSLILLLALRLMWRDWRVLAYAPGVSLGLLWLLGVFSLLFLPRTLIGTAFWAWPLAFAVVFAGVRGLERGNNPVAGAGMDTASVTRQ
;
A
#
# COMPACT_ATOMS: atom_id res chain seq x y z
N MET A 1 -15.70 2.84 -14.55
CA MET A 1 -15.26 4.24 -14.34
C MET A 1 -13.78 4.31 -14.00
N THR A 2 -13.31 3.92 -12.81
CA THR A 2 -11.88 3.98 -12.41
C THR A 2 -10.92 3.27 -13.36
N GLY A 3 -11.26 2.06 -13.83
CA GLY A 3 -10.44 1.32 -14.79
C GLY A 3 -10.38 2.01 -16.17
N LEU A 4 -11.43 2.73 -16.56
CA LEU A 4 -11.48 3.45 -17.83
C LEU A 4 -10.54 4.67 -17.79
N PHE A 5 -10.54 5.43 -16.69
CA PHE A 5 -9.62 6.55 -16.49
C PHE A 5 -8.17 6.12 -16.35
N ALA A 6 -7.89 4.96 -15.76
CA ALA A 6 -6.53 4.39 -15.71
C ALA A 6 -6.03 4.02 -17.11
N VAL A 7 -6.88 3.41 -17.95
CA VAL A 7 -6.52 3.06 -19.34
C VAL A 7 -6.40 4.31 -20.21
N LEU A 8 -7.30 5.30 -20.07
CA LEU A 8 -7.20 6.58 -20.77
C LEU A 8 -5.95 7.37 -20.38
N GLY A 9 -5.63 7.40 -19.08
CA GLY A 9 -4.40 8.00 -18.58
C GLY A 9 -3.16 7.28 -19.09
N ALA A 10 -3.16 5.95 -19.11
CA ALA A 10 -2.08 5.14 -19.67
C ALA A 10 -1.85 5.42 -21.16
N LEU A 11 -2.93 5.55 -21.94
CA LEU A 11 -2.88 5.86 -23.37
C LEU A 11 -2.43 7.30 -23.63
N MET A 12 -2.89 8.27 -22.84
CA MET A 12 -2.42 9.67 -22.95
C MET A 12 -0.96 9.81 -22.57
N GLY A 13 -0.55 9.13 -21.49
CA GLY A 13 0.84 9.17 -21.02
C GLY A 13 1.80 8.51 -22.00
N LEU A 14 1.41 7.38 -22.61
CA LEU A 14 2.18 6.72 -23.66
C LEU A 14 2.53 7.67 -24.81
N GLY A 15 1.58 8.52 -25.23
CA GLY A 15 1.80 9.45 -26.35
C GLY A 15 2.71 10.65 -26.04
N VAL A 16 3.02 10.94 -24.78
CA VAL A 16 3.80 12.13 -24.38
C VAL A 16 5.23 11.79 -23.96
N ALA A 17 5.43 10.64 -23.29
CA ALA A 17 6.73 10.28 -22.72
C ALA A 17 7.02 8.77 -22.76
N GLY A 18 6.49 8.06 -23.77
CA GLY A 18 6.73 6.63 -23.97
C GLY A 18 6.34 5.79 -22.75
N PHE A 19 7.19 4.84 -22.36
CA PHE A 19 6.93 3.94 -21.23
C PHE A 19 6.79 4.65 -19.87
N ALA A 20 7.64 5.65 -19.59
CA ALA A 20 7.56 6.44 -18.36
C ALA A 20 6.23 7.21 -18.27
N GLY A 21 5.77 7.70 -19.42
CA GLY A 21 4.46 8.30 -19.58
C GLY A 21 3.32 7.32 -19.36
N LEU A 22 3.40 6.08 -19.84
CA LEU A 22 2.35 5.06 -19.64
C LEU A 22 2.15 4.75 -18.15
N VAL A 23 3.23 4.53 -17.40
CA VAL A 23 3.14 4.21 -15.97
C VAL A 23 2.66 5.43 -15.18
N GLY A 24 3.23 6.61 -15.45
CA GLY A 24 2.78 7.86 -14.85
C GLY A 24 1.31 8.15 -15.15
N GLY A 25 0.91 8.04 -16.42
CA GLY A 25 -0.45 8.25 -16.89
C GLY A 25 -1.45 7.23 -16.33
N ALA A 26 -1.08 5.95 -16.20
CA ALA A 26 -1.91 4.92 -15.60
C ALA A 26 -2.17 5.20 -14.11
N VAL A 27 -1.13 5.59 -13.37
CA VAL A 27 -1.24 5.96 -11.95
C VAL A 27 -2.08 7.23 -11.80
N THR A 28 -1.83 8.25 -12.62
CA THR A 28 -2.55 9.53 -12.57
C THR A 28 -4.02 9.35 -12.95
N GLY A 29 -4.30 8.56 -13.99
CA GLY A 29 -5.65 8.21 -14.43
C GLY A 29 -6.39 7.34 -13.40
N PHE A 30 -5.70 6.42 -12.73
CA PHE A 30 -6.26 5.65 -11.62
C PHE A 30 -6.62 6.54 -10.42
N LEU A 31 -5.74 7.48 -10.07
CA LEU A 31 -5.97 8.45 -8.99
C LEU A 31 -7.13 9.40 -9.33
N LEU A 32 -7.17 9.94 -10.56
CA LEU A 32 -8.28 10.77 -11.05
C LEU A 32 -9.61 10.01 -11.06
N GLY A 33 -9.60 8.75 -11.49
CA GLY A 33 -10.79 7.89 -11.43
C GLY A 33 -11.25 7.64 -10.00
N ARG A 34 -10.33 7.53 -9.03
CA ARG A 34 -10.66 7.38 -7.61
C ARG A 34 -11.22 8.67 -7.02
N VAL A 35 -10.68 9.82 -7.41
CA VAL A 35 -11.19 11.15 -7.02
C VAL A 35 -12.58 11.40 -7.62
N ALA A 36 -12.80 11.08 -8.90
CA ALA A 36 -14.11 11.22 -9.54
C ALA A 36 -15.16 10.32 -8.87
N LYS A 37 -14.82 9.05 -8.59
CA LYS A 37 -15.71 8.14 -7.86
C LYS A 37 -16.03 8.63 -6.44
N LEU A 38 -15.06 9.23 -5.75
CA LEU A 38 -15.28 9.87 -4.46
C LEU A 38 -16.16 11.12 -4.58
N ALA A 39 -16.00 11.92 -5.63
CA ALA A 39 -16.82 13.10 -5.89
C ALA A 39 -18.28 12.75 -6.19
N ASP A 40 -18.53 11.69 -6.97
CA ASP A 40 -19.88 11.18 -7.25
C ASP A 40 -20.54 10.65 -5.97
N GLN A 41 -19.79 9.92 -5.14
CA GLN A 41 -20.28 9.46 -3.83
C GLN A 41 -20.63 10.62 -2.90
N ILE A 42 -19.85 11.70 -2.91
CA ILE A 42 -20.14 12.92 -2.14
C ILE A 42 -21.38 13.64 -2.68
N ARG A 43 -21.59 13.65 -4.00
CA ARG A 43 -22.74 14.31 -4.63
C ARG A 43 -24.03 13.55 -4.31
N ALA A 44 -24.04 12.23 -4.46
CA ALA A 44 -25.16 11.37 -4.07
C ALA A 44 -25.51 11.54 -2.58
N LEU A 45 -24.50 11.57 -1.70
CA LEU A 45 -24.73 11.80 -0.26
C LEU A 45 -25.30 13.19 0.06
N ARG A 46 -24.99 14.22 -0.73
CA ARG A 46 -25.56 15.56 -0.57
C ARG A 46 -27.01 15.62 -1.04
N GLU A 47 -27.32 14.96 -2.14
CA GLU A 47 -28.68 14.84 -2.67
C GLU A 47 -29.58 14.10 -1.67
N ASP A 48 -29.10 13.00 -1.09
CA ASP A 48 -29.80 12.28 -0.02
C ASP A 48 -30.02 13.18 1.21
N GLN A 49 -29.03 13.97 1.62
CA GLN A 49 -29.20 14.91 2.74
C GLN A 49 -30.22 16.01 2.43
N GLN A 50 -30.24 16.54 1.21
CA GLN A 50 -31.20 17.55 0.80
C GLN A 50 -32.62 16.98 0.75
N TRP A 51 -32.77 15.76 0.23
CA TRP A 51 -34.04 15.04 0.20
C TRP A 51 -34.56 14.73 1.61
N LEU A 52 -33.72 14.23 2.52
CA LEU A 52 -34.09 14.00 3.92
C LEU A 52 -34.48 15.30 4.63
N ARG A 53 -33.76 16.41 4.37
CA ARG A 53 -34.12 17.72 4.93
C ARG A 53 -35.42 18.25 4.37
N ALA A 54 -35.69 18.06 3.08
CA ALA A 54 -36.96 18.43 2.47
C ALA A 54 -38.11 17.61 3.06
N GLN A 55 -37.92 16.31 3.31
CA GLN A 55 -38.90 15.47 4.02
C GLN A 55 -39.13 15.94 5.46
N LEU A 56 -38.07 16.27 6.19
CA LEU A 56 -38.18 16.78 7.56
C LEU A 56 -38.83 18.17 7.63
N ALA A 57 -38.58 19.02 6.63
CA ALA A 57 -39.25 20.32 6.48
C ALA A 57 -40.73 20.15 6.15
N SER A 58 -41.08 19.20 5.27
CA SER A 58 -42.48 18.86 4.97
C SER A 58 -43.23 18.15 6.11
N ARG A 59 -42.49 17.61 7.09
CA ARG A 59 -43.04 16.93 8.28
C ARG A 59 -43.04 17.81 9.54
N SER A 60 -42.49 19.02 9.49
CA SER A 60 -42.61 19.96 10.61
C SER A 60 -44.01 20.59 10.60
N PRO A 61 -44.70 20.65 11.76
CA PRO A 61 -46.13 20.89 11.83
C PRO A 61 -46.43 22.39 11.73
N GLU A 62 -46.58 22.89 10.51
CA GLU A 62 -47.14 24.21 10.23
C GLU A 62 -48.57 24.13 9.66
N GLN A 63 -49.30 23.11 10.13
CA GLN A 63 -50.76 23.08 10.11
C GLN A 63 -51.20 22.46 11.43
N ALA A 64 -51.24 23.29 12.48
CA ALA A 64 -52.16 23.04 13.58
C ALA A 64 -53.56 23.42 13.08
N PRO A 65 -54.53 22.50 12.98
CA PRO A 65 -55.92 22.89 13.08
C PRO A 65 -56.13 23.28 14.55
N GLU A 66 -56.31 24.57 14.73
CA GLU A 66 -56.88 25.23 15.89
C GLU A 66 -58.31 24.69 16.14
N GLN A 67 -58.45 23.45 16.60
CA GLN A 67 -59.71 22.89 17.14
C GLN A 67 -59.41 21.94 18.31
N ALA A 68 -59.96 22.35 19.47
CA ALA A 68 -60.00 21.79 20.82
C ALA A 68 -59.79 20.27 21.04
N PRO A 69 -59.30 19.90 22.24
CA PRO A 69 -59.72 18.68 22.93
C PRO A 69 -60.34 18.98 24.31
N GLU A 70 -61.29 19.92 24.40
CA GLU A 70 -62.23 19.91 25.55
C GLU A 70 -63.29 18.80 25.38
N GLN A 71 -63.63 18.43 24.14
CA GLN A 71 -64.65 17.40 23.88
C GLN A 71 -64.16 15.96 24.07
N THR A 72 -62.85 15.68 23.95
CA THR A 72 -62.32 14.32 24.17
C THR A 72 -62.17 14.00 25.66
N ALA A 73 -61.93 15.01 26.50
CA ALA A 73 -61.85 14.84 27.95
C ALA A 73 -63.25 14.61 28.57
N GLU A 74 -64.28 15.29 28.09
CA GLU A 74 -65.67 15.04 28.51
C GLU A 74 -66.18 13.67 28.04
N GLN A 75 -65.89 13.26 26.80
CA GLN A 75 -66.29 11.94 26.30
C GLN A 75 -65.57 10.77 26.98
N MET A 76 -64.29 10.94 27.34
CA MET A 76 -63.56 9.92 28.12
C MET A 76 -63.98 9.88 29.59
N ALA A 77 -64.43 11.00 30.16
CA ALA A 77 -64.96 11.05 31.53
C ALA A 77 -66.36 10.41 31.62
N GLU A 78 -67.24 10.63 30.65
CA GLU A 78 -68.55 9.96 30.57
C GLU A 78 -68.42 8.44 30.32
N GLN A 79 -67.51 8.02 29.44
CA GLN A 79 -67.27 6.58 29.19
C GLN A 79 -66.62 5.84 30.37
N THR A 80 -65.81 6.53 31.18
CA THR A 80 -65.21 5.94 32.39
C THR A 80 -66.21 5.89 33.57
N ALA A 81 -67.18 6.81 33.62
CA ALA A 81 -68.23 6.84 34.62
C ALA A 81 -69.31 5.77 34.39
N GLU A 82 -69.68 5.47 33.12
CA GLU A 82 -70.62 4.38 32.81
C GLU A 82 -69.99 2.99 32.97
N GLN A 83 -68.70 2.78 32.68
CA GLN A 83 -68.05 1.47 32.86
C GLN A 83 -67.68 1.11 34.31
N THR A 84 -67.65 2.07 35.23
CA THR A 84 -67.37 1.82 36.66
C THR A 84 -68.65 1.54 37.47
N ALA A 85 -69.84 1.80 36.90
CA ALA A 85 -71.12 1.66 37.59
C ALA A 85 -71.82 0.30 37.42
N GLU A 86 -71.31 -0.62 36.59
CA GLU A 86 -72.02 -1.86 36.23
C GLU A 86 -71.35 -3.17 36.70
N LEU A 87 -70.28 -3.13 37.50
CA LEU A 87 -69.57 -4.36 37.97
C LEU A 87 -69.13 -4.35 39.45
N ALA A 88 -70.01 -3.93 40.36
CA ALA A 88 -69.96 -4.31 41.78
C ALA A 88 -71.39 -4.31 42.37
N PRO A 89 -71.98 -5.49 42.60
CA PRO A 89 -71.75 -6.22 43.86
C PRO A 89 -71.55 -7.74 43.66
N ASP A 90 -71.34 -8.46 44.75
CA ASP A 90 -71.19 -9.92 44.88
C ASP A 90 -69.77 -10.50 44.91
N ALA A 91 -68.97 -10.02 45.87
CA ALA A 91 -67.97 -10.87 46.52
C ALA A 91 -67.89 -10.54 48.03
N ALA A 92 -69.07 -10.47 48.67
CA ALA A 92 -69.22 -10.43 50.12
C ALA A 92 -69.71 -11.80 50.63
N PHE A 93 -68.96 -12.86 50.33
CA PHE A 93 -69.09 -14.13 51.01
C PHE A 93 -67.70 -14.72 51.23
N ASN A 94 -67.37 -14.95 52.50
CA ASN A 94 -66.17 -15.64 53.01
C ASN A 94 -64.93 -14.80 53.34
N ALA A 95 -65.10 -13.76 54.15
CA ALA A 95 -64.02 -13.26 55.01
C ALA A 95 -64.55 -12.54 56.26
N ALA A 96 -65.22 -13.27 57.18
CA ALA A 96 -65.24 -12.98 58.63
C ALA A 96 -66.21 -13.89 59.40
N ARG A 97 -65.68 -14.92 60.08
CA ARG A 97 -66.06 -15.37 61.44
C ARG A 97 -65.20 -16.60 61.77
N VAL A 98 -64.17 -16.49 62.61
CA VAL A 98 -64.21 -16.40 64.09
C VAL A 98 -64.57 -17.76 64.70
N LEU A 99 -63.53 -18.33 65.35
CA LEU A 99 -63.53 -19.18 66.54
C LEU A 99 -64.06 -20.63 66.45
N GLU A 100 -63.24 -21.52 67.00
CA GLU A 100 -63.55 -22.45 68.11
C GLU A 100 -63.11 -23.91 67.86
N ASP A 101 -62.49 -24.46 68.92
CA ASP A 101 -62.30 -25.86 69.30
C ASP A 101 -61.18 -26.74 68.70
N GLN A 102 -60.16 -26.98 69.54
CA GLN A 102 -59.58 -28.31 69.76
C GLN A 102 -60.50 -29.11 70.72
N PRO A 103 -60.57 -30.46 70.68
CA PRO A 103 -59.64 -31.25 71.52
C PRO A 103 -59.29 -32.69 71.04
N ALA A 104 -58.20 -33.18 71.62
CA ALA A 104 -57.97 -34.51 72.25
C ALA A 104 -58.05 -35.87 71.48
N GLN A 105 -56.88 -36.56 71.53
CA GLN A 105 -56.60 -37.91 72.06
C GLN A 105 -56.82 -39.21 71.27
N ASP A 106 -55.69 -39.92 71.14
CA ASP A 106 -55.36 -41.32 71.50
C ASP A 106 -56.20 -42.50 71.01
N SER A 107 -55.52 -43.45 70.33
CA SER A 107 -55.29 -44.85 70.78
C SER A 107 -54.75 -45.71 69.62
N ALA A 108 -53.50 -46.20 69.72
CA ALA A 108 -53.11 -47.60 70.00
C ALA A 108 -53.43 -48.60 68.86
N GLY A 109 -52.42 -49.15 68.16
CA GLY A 109 -51.72 -50.42 68.50
C GLY A 109 -52.42 -51.58 67.75
N GLU A 110 -51.83 -52.65 67.25
CA GLU A 110 -50.53 -53.32 67.29
C GLU A 110 -50.66 -54.51 66.29
N VAL A 111 -49.55 -55.08 65.81
CA VAL A 111 -49.29 -56.51 65.47
C VAL A 111 -48.27 -56.62 64.31
N ALA A 112 -46.99 -56.56 64.72
CA ALA A 112 -45.96 -57.62 64.68
C ALA A 112 -45.41 -58.24 63.34
N PRO A 113 -44.13 -58.72 63.35
CA PRO A 113 -43.11 -58.73 62.26
C PRO A 113 -42.66 -60.20 61.93
N PRO A 114 -41.43 -60.61 61.47
CA PRO A 114 -40.13 -59.96 61.13
C PRO A 114 -39.57 -60.38 59.73
N GLU A 115 -38.41 -59.95 59.18
CA GLU A 115 -37.05 -60.49 59.43
C GLU A 115 -35.93 -59.71 58.67
N VAL A 116 -35.02 -59.07 59.42
CA VAL A 116 -33.53 -59.12 59.40
C VAL A 116 -32.66 -58.84 58.13
N ARG A 117 -31.85 -57.75 58.26
CA ARG A 117 -30.44 -57.47 57.83
C ARG A 117 -30.04 -57.55 56.33
N ALA A 118 -29.13 -56.73 55.78
CA ALA A 118 -28.32 -55.61 56.25
C ALA A 118 -27.81 -54.78 55.04
N THR A 119 -27.69 -53.47 55.25
CA THR A 119 -26.73 -52.53 54.62
C THR A 119 -26.36 -52.68 53.14
N SER A 120 -26.93 -51.80 52.31
CA SER A 120 -26.14 -51.04 51.34
C SER A 120 -26.74 -49.65 51.16
N SER A 121 -25.84 -48.68 51.10
CA SER A 121 -25.97 -47.24 50.92
C SER A 121 -27.25 -46.72 50.25
N ALA A 122 -27.88 -45.80 50.98
CA ALA A 122 -28.52 -44.58 50.50
C ALA A 122 -29.13 -44.59 49.09
N PHE A 123 -30.43 -44.83 49.11
CA PHE A 123 -31.45 -43.87 48.73
C PHE A 123 -31.59 -43.48 47.23
N TYR A 124 -32.63 -44.11 46.65
CA TYR A 124 -33.65 -43.58 45.73
C TYR A 124 -33.24 -43.15 44.31
N ALA A 125 -33.62 -44.03 43.39
CA ALA A 125 -34.54 -43.75 42.29
C ALA A 125 -34.35 -42.39 41.62
N ASN A 126 -33.60 -42.41 40.51
CA ASN A 126 -33.52 -41.31 39.56
C ASN A 126 -34.93 -40.80 39.21
N PRO A 127 -35.19 -39.49 39.38
CA PRO A 127 -36.32 -38.82 38.76
C PRO A 127 -36.21 -38.89 37.23
N PRO A 128 -37.34 -38.74 36.50
CA PRO A 128 -37.39 -38.86 35.05
C PRO A 128 -36.41 -37.90 34.34
N PRO A 129 -35.94 -38.25 33.13
CA PRO A 129 -34.94 -37.46 32.42
C PRO A 129 -35.45 -36.03 32.23
N GLN A 130 -34.70 -35.09 32.82
CA GLN A 130 -34.85 -33.68 32.54
C GLN A 130 -34.68 -33.46 31.04
N PRO A 131 -35.51 -32.61 30.40
CA PRO A 131 -35.27 -32.18 29.05
C PRO A 131 -33.86 -31.60 29.00
N VAL A 132 -33.02 -32.19 28.15
CA VAL A 132 -31.77 -31.54 27.77
C VAL A 132 -32.18 -30.25 27.07
N ASP A 133 -31.99 -29.13 27.77
CA ASP A 133 -31.97 -27.80 27.16
C ASP A 133 -30.86 -27.83 26.11
N LEU A 134 -31.25 -28.14 24.87
CA LEU A 134 -30.50 -27.71 23.71
C LEU A 134 -30.33 -26.19 23.88
N PRO A 135 -29.11 -25.65 23.78
CA PRO A 135 -28.92 -24.21 23.74
C PRO A 135 -29.86 -23.68 22.66
N SER A 136 -30.81 -22.84 23.06
CA SER A 136 -31.68 -22.14 22.14
C SER A 136 -30.78 -21.49 21.09
N PRO A 137 -31.10 -21.56 19.78
CA PRO A 137 -30.40 -20.72 18.83
C PRO A 137 -30.47 -19.29 19.38
N PRO A 138 -29.35 -18.55 19.42
CA PRO A 138 -29.34 -17.21 19.98
C PRO A 138 -30.48 -16.43 19.32
N PRO A 139 -31.24 -15.61 20.10
CA PRO A 139 -32.35 -14.85 19.55
C PRO A 139 -31.85 -14.18 18.28
N ALA A 140 -32.58 -14.39 17.18
CA ALA A 140 -32.32 -13.70 15.93
C ALA A 140 -32.29 -12.21 16.28
N GLN A 141 -31.09 -11.66 16.40
CA GLN A 141 -30.89 -10.24 16.54
C GLN A 141 -31.46 -9.66 15.26
N THR A 142 -32.65 -9.08 15.38
CA THR A 142 -33.13 -8.07 14.46
C THR A 142 -31.96 -7.13 14.23
N ALA A 143 -31.46 -7.14 13.00
CA ALA A 143 -30.29 -6.38 12.56
C ALA A 143 -30.63 -4.88 12.42
N ASP A 144 -31.36 -4.33 13.38
CA ASP A 144 -31.84 -2.95 13.43
C ASP A 144 -31.42 -2.24 14.73
N ALA A 145 -30.32 -2.66 15.34
CA ALA A 145 -29.48 -1.70 16.05
C ALA A 145 -28.57 -1.07 15.00
N PRO A 146 -28.68 0.23 14.69
CA PRO A 146 -27.78 0.84 13.73
C PRO A 146 -26.37 0.63 14.24
N LEU A 147 -25.59 -0.17 13.51
CA LEU A 147 -24.14 -0.11 13.55
C LEU A 147 -23.81 1.36 13.38
N GLY A 148 -23.46 2.02 14.48
CA GLY A 148 -23.05 3.41 14.51
C GLY A 148 -21.81 3.52 13.63
N TRP A 149 -22.04 3.73 12.34
CA TRP A 149 -21.08 4.31 11.43
C TRP A 149 -20.75 5.66 12.02
N GLN A 150 -19.70 5.69 12.85
CA GLN A 150 -18.97 6.92 13.08
C GLN A 150 -18.56 7.39 11.69
N ALA A 151 -19.23 8.46 11.23
CA ALA A 151 -18.91 9.07 9.96
C ALA A 151 -17.38 9.27 9.90
N PRO A 152 -16.72 8.92 8.78
CA PRO A 152 -15.32 9.26 8.63
C PRO A 152 -15.18 10.76 8.89
N PRO A 153 -14.25 11.20 9.75
CA PRO A 153 -14.17 12.60 10.16
C PRO A 153 -14.10 13.45 8.90
N LYS A 154 -15.11 14.32 8.72
CA LYS A 154 -15.18 15.26 7.60
C LYS A 154 -13.79 15.84 7.38
N ALA A 155 -13.27 15.75 6.15
CA ALA A 155 -12.04 16.40 5.74
C ALA A 155 -12.21 17.93 5.66
N GLN A 156 -12.75 18.54 6.72
CA GLN A 156 -12.75 19.99 6.92
C GLN A 156 -11.50 20.30 7.75
N ASN A 157 -10.52 20.90 7.07
CA ASN A 157 -9.27 21.44 7.62
C ASN A 157 -8.85 20.80 8.94
N HIS A 158 -8.44 19.52 8.91
CA HIS A 158 -7.95 18.84 10.12
C HIS A 158 -6.83 19.64 10.78
N PHE A 159 -6.01 20.35 10.00
CA PHE A 159 -4.99 21.25 10.54
C PHE A 159 -5.58 22.47 11.27
N ALA A 160 -6.59 23.14 10.71
CA ALA A 160 -7.22 24.30 11.37
C ALA A 160 -8.05 23.87 12.58
N ALA A 161 -8.74 22.73 12.50
CA ALA A 161 -9.48 22.15 13.62
C ALA A 161 -8.53 21.66 14.73
N GLN A 162 -7.38 21.09 14.38
CA GLN A 162 -6.33 20.67 15.33
C GLN A 162 -5.61 21.87 15.95
N ALA A 163 -5.34 22.92 15.17
CA ALA A 163 -4.79 24.18 15.67
C ALA A 163 -5.79 24.90 16.58
N TYR A 164 -7.07 24.93 16.20
CA TYR A 164 -8.15 25.49 17.02
C TYR A 164 -8.31 24.71 18.33
N ARG A 165 -8.38 23.38 18.27
CA ARG A 165 -8.39 22.52 19.46
C ARG A 165 -7.12 22.67 20.29
N PHE A 166 -5.95 22.79 19.68
CA PHE A 166 -4.73 23.07 20.42
C PHE A 166 -4.77 24.46 21.08
N LEU A 167 -5.43 25.45 20.49
CA LEU A 167 -5.57 26.77 21.11
C LEU A 167 -6.64 26.80 22.22
N THR A 168 -7.71 26.01 22.08
CA THR A 168 -8.89 26.04 22.96
C THR A 168 -8.94 24.91 24.00
N GLU A 169 -8.24 23.79 23.79
CA GLU A 169 -8.19 22.64 24.70
C GLU A 169 -6.87 22.62 25.50
N GLY A 170 -6.93 22.18 26.76
CA GLY A 170 -5.81 22.14 27.72
C GLY A 170 -5.67 23.44 28.54
N ASN A 171 -4.47 23.72 29.06
CA ASN A 171 -4.23 24.93 29.86
C ASN A 171 -4.11 26.19 28.98
N VAL A 172 -5.26 26.71 28.51
CA VAL A 172 -5.36 27.88 27.63
C VAL A 172 -4.74 29.13 28.26
N VAL A 173 -4.94 29.32 29.57
CA VAL A 173 -4.37 30.46 30.31
C VAL A 173 -2.85 30.44 30.24
N ALA A 174 -2.22 29.26 30.38
CA ALA A 174 -0.78 29.13 30.25
C ALA A 174 -0.27 29.41 28.83
N LYS A 175 -1.00 28.96 27.80
CA LYS A 175 -0.67 29.23 26.39
C LYS A 175 -0.74 30.72 26.09
N ILE A 176 -1.83 31.38 26.50
CA ILE A 176 -1.99 32.83 26.38
C ILE A 176 -0.91 33.55 27.17
N GLY A 177 -0.63 33.13 28.41
CA GLY A 177 0.41 33.71 29.26
C GLY A 177 1.79 33.67 28.63
N VAL A 178 2.17 32.56 28.00
CA VAL A 178 3.45 32.47 27.27
C VAL A 178 3.45 33.34 26.02
N ILE A 179 2.35 33.42 25.26
CA ILE A 179 2.23 34.33 24.11
C ILE A 179 2.36 35.80 24.55
N VAL A 180 1.65 36.20 25.61
CA VAL A 180 1.70 37.55 26.18
C VAL A 180 3.09 37.86 26.72
N LEU A 181 3.74 36.90 27.41
CA LEU A 181 5.13 37.04 27.84
C LEU A 181 6.06 37.25 26.63
N PHE A 182 5.83 36.52 25.55
CA PHE A 182 6.61 36.64 24.32
C PHE A 182 6.49 38.02 23.68
N PHE A 183 5.26 38.53 23.54
CA PHE A 183 5.00 39.89 23.07
C PHE A 183 5.53 40.94 24.05
N GLY A 184 5.35 40.73 25.35
CA GLY A 184 5.86 41.61 26.40
C GLY A 184 7.38 41.75 26.34
N VAL A 185 8.10 40.63 26.22
CA VAL A 185 9.56 40.63 26.02
C VAL A 185 9.94 41.33 24.71
N ALA A 186 9.24 41.05 23.60
CA ALA A 186 9.53 41.70 22.32
C ALA A 186 9.30 43.23 22.37
N PHE A 187 8.22 43.70 22.99
CA PHE A 187 7.93 45.11 23.17
C PHE A 187 8.89 45.78 24.15
N LEU A 188 9.23 45.11 25.25
CA LEU A 188 10.23 45.60 26.21
C LEU A 188 11.59 45.77 25.52
N LEU A 189 11.97 44.83 24.64
CA LEU A 189 13.20 44.96 23.85
C LEU A 189 13.14 46.08 22.83
N LYS A 190 12.02 46.23 22.13
CA LYS A 190 11.83 47.34 21.19
C LYS A 190 11.91 48.68 21.93
N TYR A 191 11.24 48.81 23.07
CA TYR A 191 11.31 50.00 23.92
C TYR A 191 12.74 50.27 24.41
N ALA A 192 13.43 49.24 24.91
CA ALA A 192 14.83 49.36 25.32
C ALA A 192 15.76 49.69 24.14
N ALA A 193 15.40 49.29 22.91
CA ALA A 193 16.11 49.60 21.68
C ALA A 193 15.97 51.07 21.29
N GLU A 194 14.73 51.57 21.30
CA GLU A 194 14.38 52.95 20.96
C GLU A 194 14.95 53.96 21.97
N GLN A 195 15.07 53.59 23.24
CA GLN A 195 15.58 54.48 24.30
C GLN A 195 17.12 54.49 24.44
N ALA A 196 17.87 53.78 23.57
CA ALA A 196 19.34 53.73 23.56
C ALA A 196 20.06 53.35 24.89
N ILE A 197 19.34 52.81 25.89
CA ILE A 197 19.86 52.62 27.26
C ILE A 197 20.99 51.56 27.35
N PHE A 198 21.03 50.59 26.43
CA PHE A 198 21.99 49.48 26.47
C PHE A 198 22.60 49.15 25.09
N PRO A 199 23.86 48.71 25.01
CA PRO A 199 24.42 48.16 23.77
C PRO A 199 23.65 46.89 23.35
N ILE A 200 23.53 46.67 22.03
CA ILE A 200 22.69 45.61 21.47
C ILE A 200 23.12 44.20 21.92
N GLN A 201 24.41 44.00 22.18
CA GLN A 201 24.97 42.76 22.71
C GLN A 201 24.35 42.41 24.07
N MET A 202 24.28 43.38 25.00
CA MET A 202 23.70 43.16 26.33
C MET A 202 22.19 42.89 26.25
N ARG A 203 21.48 43.56 25.34
CA ARG A 203 20.04 43.34 25.15
C ARG A 203 19.74 41.91 24.71
N LEU A 204 20.43 41.41 23.69
CA LEU A 204 20.26 40.04 23.21
C LEU A 204 20.75 39.01 24.24
N ALA A 205 21.84 39.30 24.96
CA ALA A 205 22.29 38.46 26.07
C ALA A 205 21.23 38.35 27.16
N LEU A 206 20.56 39.45 27.53
CA LEU A 206 19.48 39.45 28.52
C LEU A 206 18.30 38.59 28.09
N VAL A 207 17.91 38.64 26.80
CA VAL A 207 16.85 37.76 26.27
C VAL A 207 17.28 36.31 26.25
N GLY A 208 18.52 36.05 25.85
CA GLY A 208 19.10 34.70 25.90
C GLY A 208 19.04 34.13 27.32
N VAL A 209 19.48 34.91 28.30
CA VAL A 209 19.37 34.57 29.73
C VAL A 209 17.91 34.35 30.14
N GLY A 210 17.00 35.22 29.71
CA GLY A 210 15.56 35.04 29.93
C GLY A 210 15.02 33.71 29.39
N GLY A 211 15.45 33.32 28.18
CA GLY A 211 15.15 32.01 27.59
C GLY A 211 15.69 30.83 28.41
N VAL A 212 16.92 30.94 28.93
CA VAL A 212 17.50 29.94 29.84
C VAL A 212 16.75 29.88 31.19
N VAL A 213 16.35 31.03 31.73
CA VAL A 213 15.55 31.11 32.96
C VAL A 213 14.17 30.46 32.76
N LEU A 214 13.54 30.68 31.61
CA LEU A 214 12.29 30.01 31.23
C LEU A 214 12.46 28.48 31.17
N LEU A 215 13.55 27.99 30.58
CA LEU A 215 13.88 26.57 30.59
C LEU A 215 14.05 26.02 32.02
N GLY A 216 14.77 26.75 32.88
CA GLY A 216 14.99 26.39 34.28
C GLY A 216 13.70 26.39 35.12
N LEU A 217 12.85 27.40 34.95
CA LEU A 217 11.52 27.48 35.58
C LEU A 217 10.64 26.31 35.16
N GLY A 218 10.61 25.99 33.87
CA GLY A 218 9.89 24.82 33.39
C GLY A 218 10.46 23.52 33.94
N TRP A 219 11.78 23.39 34.07
CA TRP A 219 12.42 22.22 34.70
C TRP A 219 12.01 22.04 36.16
N PHE A 220 11.90 23.14 36.92
CA PHE A 220 11.44 23.12 38.31
C PHE A 220 9.94 22.78 38.41
N LEU A 221 9.11 23.34 37.53
CA LEU A 221 7.67 23.10 37.53
C LEU A 221 7.27 21.69 37.07
N ARG A 222 8.18 20.91 36.48
CA ARG A 222 7.87 19.59 35.91
C ARG A 222 7.26 18.61 36.90
N GLN A 223 7.57 18.73 38.20
CA GLN A 223 7.06 17.80 39.22
C GLN A 223 5.65 18.16 39.70
N ARG A 224 5.22 19.42 39.54
CA ARG A 224 3.92 19.91 40.00
C ARG A 224 2.89 20.01 38.87
N HIS A 225 3.29 20.54 37.72
CA HIS A 225 2.40 20.77 36.57
C HIS A 225 3.10 20.49 35.24
N THR A 226 3.12 19.21 34.83
CA THR A 226 3.83 18.75 33.63
C THR A 226 3.43 19.52 32.37
N GLU A 227 2.13 19.69 32.09
CA GLU A 227 1.68 20.40 30.89
C GLU A 227 2.14 21.87 30.85
N TYR A 228 2.08 22.56 31.99
CA TYR A 228 2.53 23.95 32.09
C TYR A 228 4.04 24.05 31.88
N ALA A 229 4.81 23.15 32.51
CA ALA A 229 6.25 23.07 32.33
C ALA A 229 6.66 22.90 30.86
N LEU A 230 5.93 22.08 30.09
CA LEU A 230 6.20 21.87 28.66
C LEU A 230 5.97 23.12 27.82
N ILE A 231 4.91 23.88 28.09
CA ILE A 231 4.61 25.12 27.37
C ILE A 231 5.68 26.18 27.68
N VAL A 232 6.07 26.32 28.95
CA VAL A 232 7.10 27.26 29.39
C VAL A 232 8.48 26.90 28.81
N GLN A 233 8.86 25.61 28.81
CA GLN A 233 10.10 25.15 28.18
C GLN A 233 10.09 25.34 26.67
N GLY A 234 8.97 25.05 26.00
CA GLY A 234 8.79 25.32 24.57
C GLY A 234 8.96 26.80 24.25
N GLY A 235 8.39 27.68 25.09
CA GLY A 235 8.58 29.13 25.03
C GLY A 235 10.05 29.53 25.19
N GLY A 236 10.75 28.98 26.18
CA GLY A 236 12.19 29.21 26.39
C GLY A 236 13.04 28.80 25.20
N ILE A 237 12.78 27.64 24.58
CA ILE A 237 13.45 27.20 23.35
C ILE A 237 13.18 28.17 22.20
N GLY A 238 11.92 28.60 22.03
CA GLY A 238 11.55 29.58 21.01
C GLY A 238 12.26 30.92 21.18
N VAL A 239 12.34 31.43 22.42
CA VAL A 239 13.07 32.67 22.75
C VAL A 239 14.55 32.53 22.40
N LEU A 240 15.19 31.42 22.75
CA LEU A 240 16.59 31.17 22.41
C LEU A 240 16.81 31.14 20.89
N TYR A 241 15.94 30.46 20.13
CA TYR A 241 16.02 30.44 18.67
C TYR A 241 15.91 31.83 18.05
N LEU A 242 14.91 32.61 18.45
CA LEU A 242 14.73 33.96 17.92
C LEU A 242 15.88 34.89 18.31
N THR A 243 16.44 34.72 19.51
CA THR A 243 17.60 35.51 19.96
C THR A 243 18.82 35.21 19.11
N LEU A 244 19.14 33.92 18.89
CA LEU A 244 20.24 33.50 18.03
C LEU A 244 20.04 33.95 16.58
N PHE A 245 18.81 33.83 16.08
CA PHE A 245 18.45 34.31 14.75
C PHE A 245 18.64 35.82 14.61
N ALA A 246 18.13 36.62 15.56
CA ALA A 246 18.28 38.07 15.56
C ALA A 246 19.75 38.48 15.65
N ALA A 247 20.53 37.84 16.53
CA ALA A 247 21.95 38.10 16.70
C ALA A 247 22.72 37.90 15.39
N PHE A 248 22.37 36.87 14.62
CA PHE A 248 23.03 36.58 13.35
C PHE A 248 22.51 37.43 12.19
N ARG A 249 21.20 37.39 11.94
CA ARG A 249 20.59 37.91 10.69
C ARG A 249 20.26 39.38 10.75
N LEU A 250 19.80 39.88 11.90
CA LEU A 250 19.36 41.27 12.03
C LEU A 250 20.51 42.20 12.44
N TYR A 251 21.40 41.72 13.31
CA TYR A 251 22.45 42.55 13.90
C TYR A 251 23.88 42.15 13.52
N HIS A 252 24.06 41.04 12.80
CA HIS A 252 25.39 40.56 12.34
C HIS A 252 26.45 40.46 13.45
N LEU A 253 26.02 40.15 14.67
CA LEU A 253 26.85 40.14 15.88
C LEU A 253 27.66 38.86 16.04
N VAL A 254 27.16 37.75 15.50
CA VAL A 254 27.71 36.41 15.72
C VAL A 254 28.04 35.79 14.36
N PRO A 255 29.25 35.26 14.14
CA PRO A 255 29.56 34.55 12.91
C PRO A 255 28.72 33.29 12.77
N ALA A 256 28.39 32.94 11.54
CA ALA A 256 27.34 31.96 11.31
C ALA A 256 27.62 30.54 11.80
N GLY A 257 28.87 30.08 11.71
CA GLY A 257 29.25 28.76 12.22
C GLY A 257 28.96 28.63 13.71
N LEU A 258 29.20 29.71 14.47
CA LEU A 258 28.89 29.77 15.90
C LEU A 258 27.38 29.80 16.13
N THR A 259 26.62 30.55 15.33
CA THR A 259 25.15 30.56 15.41
C THR A 259 24.55 29.18 15.16
N LEU A 260 24.98 28.48 14.11
CA LEU A 260 24.52 27.12 13.80
C LEU A 260 24.90 26.13 14.93
N GLY A 261 26.11 26.24 15.47
CA GLY A 261 26.55 25.44 16.62
C GLY A 261 25.70 25.69 17.87
N LEU A 262 25.40 26.94 18.19
CA LEU A 262 24.52 27.31 19.30
C LEU A 262 23.09 26.82 19.07
N MET A 263 22.54 26.95 17.86
CA MET A 263 21.22 26.42 17.51
C MET A 263 21.18 24.90 17.65
N LEU A 264 22.22 24.18 17.21
CA LEU A 264 22.35 22.74 17.43
C LEU A 264 22.39 22.41 18.93
N GLY A 265 23.09 23.22 19.74
CA GLY A 265 23.08 23.13 21.20
C GLY A 265 21.68 23.30 21.81
N VAL A 266 20.88 24.23 21.29
CA VAL A 266 19.47 24.41 21.69
C VAL A 266 18.63 23.20 21.31
N VAL A 267 18.81 22.62 20.11
CA VAL A 267 18.16 21.35 19.73
C VAL A 267 18.53 20.24 20.70
N ALA A 268 19.82 20.07 20.99
CA ALA A 268 20.32 19.03 21.88
C ALA A 268 19.74 19.18 23.30
N ALA A 269 19.69 20.41 23.82
CA ALA A 269 19.05 20.70 25.11
C ALA A 269 17.54 20.37 25.08
N ALA A 270 16.83 20.78 24.03
CA ALA A 270 15.41 20.46 23.85
C ALA A 270 15.16 18.95 23.77
N ALA A 271 16.01 18.22 23.05
CA ALA A 271 15.98 16.77 22.93
C ALA A 271 16.25 16.07 24.26
N LEU A 272 17.25 16.49 25.02
CA LEU A 272 17.55 15.97 26.36
C LEU A 272 16.38 16.20 27.31
N LEU A 273 15.82 17.42 27.32
CA LEU A 273 14.63 17.74 28.11
C LEU A 273 13.44 16.88 27.71
N ALA A 274 13.22 16.65 26.41
CA ALA A 274 12.16 15.80 25.91
C ALA A 274 12.35 14.33 26.33
N LEU A 275 13.59 13.82 26.26
CA LEU A 275 13.91 12.44 26.63
C LEU A 275 13.67 12.20 28.12
N VAL A 276 14.16 13.10 28.98
CA VAL A 276 14.01 13.01 30.44
C VAL A 276 12.54 13.16 30.85
N GLN A 277 11.79 14.06 30.21
CA GLN A 277 10.40 14.35 30.58
C GLN A 277 9.37 13.51 29.80
N ASN A 278 9.80 12.59 28.93
CA ASN A 278 8.92 11.80 28.05
C ASN A 278 7.96 12.68 27.24
N ALA A 279 8.45 13.82 26.75
CA ALA A 279 7.62 14.86 26.16
C ALA A 279 7.82 14.97 24.64
N LYS A 280 6.94 14.30 23.89
CA LYS A 280 6.98 14.29 22.41
C LYS A 280 6.89 15.69 21.80
N SER A 281 6.08 16.58 22.39
CA SER A 281 5.86 17.94 21.88
C SER A 281 7.14 18.79 21.89
N LEU A 282 7.95 18.69 22.94
CA LEU A 282 9.25 19.38 23.03
C LEU A 282 10.24 18.90 21.97
N ALA A 283 10.30 17.59 21.74
CA ALA A 283 11.17 17.03 20.71
C ALA A 283 10.75 17.49 19.30
N ILE A 284 9.44 17.49 19.03
CA ILE A 284 8.89 17.98 17.76
C ILE A 284 9.23 19.46 17.55
N LEU A 285 9.03 20.31 18.56
CA LEU A 285 9.38 21.74 18.51
C LEU A 285 10.88 21.95 18.29
N GLY A 286 11.73 21.25 19.05
CA GLY A 286 13.18 21.34 18.94
C GLY A 286 13.69 20.96 17.57
N ILE A 287 13.20 19.85 17.00
CA ILE A 287 13.61 19.36 15.68
C ILE A 287 13.08 20.26 14.56
N THR A 288 11.82 20.68 14.64
CA THR A 288 11.24 21.60 13.66
C THR A 288 12.04 22.90 13.63
N GLY A 289 12.39 23.45 14.80
CA GLY A 289 13.28 24.60 14.91
C GLY A 289 14.68 24.33 14.36
N GLY A 290 15.23 23.15 14.62
CA GLY A 290 16.55 22.74 14.11
C GLY A 290 16.61 22.68 12.59
N PHE A 291 15.58 22.13 11.95
CA PHE A 291 15.52 22.08 10.48
C PHE A 291 15.28 23.45 9.84
N LEU A 292 14.45 24.29 10.48
CA LEU A 292 14.18 25.65 10.00
C LEU A 292 15.33 26.64 10.25
N ALA A 293 16.18 26.37 11.23
CA ALA A 293 17.25 27.29 11.66
C ALA A 293 18.14 27.75 10.49
N PRO A 294 18.75 26.85 9.67
CA PRO A 294 19.57 27.27 8.53
C PRO A 294 18.78 27.99 7.43
N ILE A 295 17.51 27.61 7.23
CA ILE A 295 16.64 28.21 6.21
C ILE A 295 16.33 29.67 6.58
N LEU A 296 16.01 29.91 7.86
CA LEU A 296 15.73 31.24 8.37
C LEU A 296 17.00 32.09 8.42
N ALA A 297 18.09 31.54 8.95
CA ALA A 297 19.39 32.22 9.03
C ALA A 297 19.94 32.58 7.64
N GLY A 298 19.64 31.77 6.62
CA GLY A 298 20.27 31.82 5.31
C GLY A 298 21.64 31.16 5.34
N SER A 299 22.06 30.57 4.22
CA SER A 299 23.38 29.91 4.15
C SER A 299 24.50 30.96 4.27
N PRO A 300 25.45 30.83 5.20
CA PRO A 300 26.47 31.84 5.46
C PRO A 300 27.52 31.97 4.37
N THR A 301 27.85 30.85 3.75
CA THR A 301 28.92 30.67 2.75
C THR A 301 28.34 30.34 1.38
N GLY A 302 27.05 30.02 1.29
CA GLY A 302 26.43 29.46 0.09
C GLY A 302 26.86 28.02 -0.20
N SER A 303 27.71 27.42 0.64
CA SER A 303 28.20 26.05 0.50
C SER A 303 27.13 25.05 0.95
N HIS A 304 26.84 24.08 0.10
CA HIS A 304 25.94 22.96 0.43
C HIS A 304 26.56 21.99 1.42
N VAL A 305 27.89 21.91 1.49
CA VAL A 305 28.61 21.02 2.41
C VAL A 305 28.31 21.38 3.86
N ASP A 306 28.33 22.67 4.21
CA ASP A 306 28.05 23.15 5.57
C ASP A 306 26.60 22.84 5.96
N LEU A 307 25.67 23.10 5.04
CA LEU A 307 24.24 22.90 5.24
C LEU A 307 23.90 21.41 5.44
N PHE A 308 24.40 20.54 4.56
CA PHE A 308 24.16 19.11 4.67
C PHE A 308 24.91 18.47 5.83
N SER A 309 26.09 18.95 6.20
CA SER A 309 26.79 18.50 7.41
C SER A 309 25.99 18.83 8.67
N TYR A 310 25.42 20.03 8.74
CA TYR A 310 24.53 20.41 9.84
C TYR A 310 23.32 19.47 9.93
N TYR A 311 22.63 19.21 8.81
CA TYR A 311 21.49 18.31 8.81
C TYR A 311 21.88 16.86 9.11
N LEU A 312 23.06 16.41 8.69
CA LEU A 312 23.55 15.06 8.97
C LEU A 312 23.76 14.84 10.47
N ILE A 313 24.37 15.83 11.15
CA ILE A 313 24.55 15.80 12.61
C ILE A 313 23.20 15.86 13.33
N LEU A 314 22.28 16.70 12.83
CA LEU A 314 20.93 16.82 13.36
C LEU A 314 20.18 15.48 13.25
N ASP A 315 20.17 14.86 12.07
CA ASP A 315 19.54 13.57 11.83
C ASP A 315 20.15 12.46 12.68
N LEU A 316 21.48 12.40 12.78
CA LEU A 316 22.17 11.44 13.64
C LEU A 316 21.73 11.59 15.12
N SER A 317 21.59 12.83 15.59
CA SER A 317 21.10 13.14 16.94
C SER A 317 19.68 12.64 17.14
N ILE A 318 18.80 12.81 16.14
CA ILE A 318 17.42 12.32 16.17
C ILE A 318 17.38 10.80 16.26
N VAL A 319 18.23 10.10 15.50
CA VAL A 319 18.32 8.64 15.54
C VAL A 319 18.83 8.13 16.89
N LEU A 320 19.85 8.79 17.48
CA LEU A 320 20.33 8.48 18.82
C LEU A 320 19.22 8.59 19.88
N ILE A 321 18.36 9.60 19.77
CA ILE A 321 17.18 9.78 20.64
C ILE A 321 16.14 8.69 20.37
N ALA A 322 15.86 8.43 19.09
CA ALA A 322 14.92 7.41 18.65
C ALA A 322 15.35 5.99 19.08
N TRP A 323 16.65 5.78 19.31
CA TRP A 323 17.16 4.51 19.86
C TRP A 323 16.66 4.25 21.29
N ARG A 324 16.52 5.29 22.10
CA ARG A 324 15.97 5.16 23.46
C ARG A 324 14.45 5.15 23.47
N LYS A 325 13.82 5.80 22.49
CA LYS A 325 12.38 6.01 22.47
C LYS A 325 11.83 6.05 21.05
N ALA A 326 11.07 5.02 20.69
CA ALA A 326 10.45 4.84 19.39
C ALA A 326 9.30 5.84 19.10
N TRP A 327 9.59 7.15 19.03
CA TRP A 327 8.60 8.15 18.64
C TRP A 327 8.51 8.30 17.12
N ARG A 328 7.48 7.68 16.54
CA ARG A 328 7.26 7.60 15.09
C ARG A 328 7.20 8.96 14.40
N ALA A 329 6.50 9.91 15.03
CA ALA A 329 6.34 11.27 14.51
C ALA A 329 7.68 11.98 14.33
N LEU A 330 8.66 11.69 15.19
CA LEU A 330 9.96 12.34 15.18
C LEU A 330 10.76 11.99 13.92
N ASN A 331 10.85 10.70 13.61
CA ASN A 331 11.54 10.21 12.42
C ASN A 331 10.83 10.61 11.14
N LEU A 332 9.49 10.64 11.14
CA LEU A 332 8.74 11.10 9.97
C LEU A 332 8.98 12.58 9.70
N ILE A 333 9.00 13.42 10.75
CA ILE A 333 9.28 14.85 10.61
C ILE A 333 10.70 15.06 10.09
N ALA A 334 11.70 14.36 10.67
CA ALA A 334 13.08 14.41 10.21
C ALA A 334 13.19 13.98 8.74
N PHE A 335 12.60 12.84 8.39
CA PHE A 335 12.53 12.34 7.01
C PHE A 335 11.93 13.38 6.06
N ILE A 336 10.77 13.95 6.40
CA ILE A 336 10.11 14.96 5.56
C ILE A 336 11.02 16.18 5.39
N PHE A 337 11.57 16.74 6.46
CA PHE A 337 12.43 17.91 6.35
C PHE A 337 13.69 17.62 5.54
N THR A 338 14.44 16.57 5.87
CA THR A 338 15.69 16.23 5.18
C THR A 338 15.47 16.00 3.69
N PHE A 339 14.47 15.21 3.32
CA PHE A 339 14.22 14.93 1.90
C PHE A 339 13.54 16.09 1.16
N VAL A 340 12.65 16.86 1.79
CA VAL A 340 12.06 18.05 1.14
C VAL A 340 13.13 19.12 0.90
N ILE A 341 13.97 19.40 1.91
CA ILE A 341 15.05 20.37 1.79
C ILE A 341 16.10 19.87 0.77
N GLY A 342 16.48 18.59 0.84
CA GLY A 342 17.38 17.95 -0.11
C GLY A 342 16.85 17.98 -1.53
N THR A 343 15.56 17.72 -1.74
CA THR A 343 14.90 17.79 -3.06
C THR A 343 14.83 19.22 -3.56
N LEU A 344 14.43 20.17 -2.72
CA LEU A 344 14.32 21.58 -3.11
C LEU A 344 15.70 22.13 -3.52
N TRP A 345 16.75 21.82 -2.77
CA TRP A 345 18.11 22.18 -3.14
C TRP A 345 18.57 21.43 -4.40
N GLY A 346 18.31 20.13 -4.48
CA GLY A 346 18.69 19.26 -5.60
C GLY A 346 18.07 19.70 -6.93
N VAL A 347 16.83 20.18 -6.93
CA VAL A 347 16.16 20.65 -8.14
C VAL A 347 16.54 22.10 -8.49
N LEU A 348 16.71 22.98 -7.50
CA LEU A 348 16.88 24.42 -7.76
C LEU A 348 18.35 24.88 -7.85
N ARG A 349 19.28 24.15 -7.24
CA ARG A 349 20.67 24.63 -7.03
C ARG A 349 21.75 23.64 -7.48
N TYR A 350 21.41 22.37 -7.71
CA TYR A 350 22.40 21.34 -8.03
C TYR A 350 23.14 21.63 -9.34
N ARG A 351 24.44 21.32 -9.35
CA ARG A 351 25.28 21.30 -10.53
C ARG A 351 26.05 19.99 -10.59
N PRO A 352 26.28 19.41 -11.78
CA PRO A 352 26.98 18.13 -11.93
C PRO A 352 28.40 18.13 -11.32
N GLU A 353 29.06 19.29 -11.32
CA GLU A 353 30.38 19.50 -10.71
C GLU A 353 30.42 19.18 -9.20
N TRP A 354 29.29 19.27 -8.51
CA TRP A 354 29.20 19.05 -7.06
C TRP A 354 28.84 17.61 -6.68
N PHE A 355 28.77 16.71 -7.65
CA PHE A 355 28.42 15.30 -7.44
C PHE A 355 29.24 14.66 -6.32
N ALA A 356 30.58 14.75 -6.39
CA ALA A 356 31.49 14.13 -5.42
C ALA A 356 31.30 14.63 -3.98
N THR A 357 30.82 15.86 -3.82
CA THR A 357 30.53 16.45 -2.50
C THR A 357 29.10 16.21 -2.04
N THR A 358 28.15 15.94 -2.95
CA THR A 358 26.72 15.80 -2.64
C THR A 358 26.32 14.35 -2.40
N GLU A 359 26.85 13.42 -3.21
CA GLU A 359 26.55 12.00 -3.13
C GLU A 359 26.82 11.39 -1.74
N PRO A 360 27.94 11.68 -1.05
CA PRO A 360 28.18 11.16 0.29
C PRO A 360 27.11 11.57 1.31
N PHE A 361 26.54 12.79 1.18
CA PHE A 361 25.45 13.22 2.04
C PHE A 361 24.15 12.48 1.73
N LEU A 362 23.82 12.28 0.45
CA LEU A 362 22.63 11.51 0.08
C LEU A 362 22.72 10.07 0.60
N ILE A 363 23.87 9.42 0.43
CA ILE A 363 24.14 8.09 0.99
C ILE A 363 24.05 8.14 2.53
N GLY A 364 24.64 9.15 3.17
CA GLY A 364 24.58 9.35 4.61
C GLY A 364 23.14 9.43 5.14
N PHE A 365 22.33 10.33 4.58
CA PHE A 365 20.91 10.46 4.94
C PHE A 365 20.16 9.15 4.69
N TYR A 366 20.40 8.51 3.55
CA TYR A 366 19.78 7.24 3.21
C TYR A 366 20.08 6.15 4.24
N LEU A 367 21.35 5.98 4.60
CA LEU A 367 21.79 4.99 5.59
C LEU A 367 21.24 5.30 6.98
N ILE A 368 21.17 6.57 7.38
CA ILE A 368 20.57 6.98 8.66
C ILE A 368 19.09 6.57 8.71
N PHE A 369 18.30 6.87 7.69
CA PHE A 369 16.88 6.50 7.67
C PHE A 369 16.66 4.99 7.51
N LEU A 370 17.51 4.29 6.75
CA LEU A 370 17.50 2.83 6.65
C LEU A 370 17.82 2.18 8.00
N ALA A 371 18.87 2.64 8.68
CA ALA A 371 19.23 2.17 10.02
C ALA A 371 18.10 2.44 11.02
N THR A 372 17.46 3.61 10.91
CA THR A 372 16.31 3.97 11.73
C THR A 372 15.13 3.01 11.51
N ALA A 373 14.81 2.66 10.27
CA ALA A 373 13.74 1.72 9.95
C ALA A 373 13.99 0.34 10.59
N ILE A 374 15.22 -0.16 10.51
CA ILE A 374 15.63 -1.44 11.13
C ILE A 374 15.56 -1.36 12.65
N LEU A 375 16.09 -0.28 13.23
CA LEU A 375 16.13 -0.07 14.68
C LEU A 375 14.72 -0.02 15.28
N PHE A 376 13.80 0.65 14.59
CA PHE A 376 12.41 0.74 15.01
C PHE A 376 11.69 -0.60 14.95
N ALA A 377 11.93 -1.37 13.89
CA ALA A 377 11.38 -2.72 13.78
C ALA A 377 11.86 -3.61 14.95
N ARG A 378 13.14 -3.50 15.34
CA ARG A 378 13.68 -4.21 16.51
C ARG A 378 13.00 -3.79 17.82
N GLN A 379 12.85 -2.48 18.06
CA GLN A 379 12.23 -1.97 19.29
C GLN A 379 10.74 -2.30 19.40
N GLN A 380 10.00 -2.19 18.29
CA GLN A 380 8.56 -2.43 18.28
C GLN A 380 8.22 -3.90 18.51
N MET A 381 9.06 -4.80 17.97
CA MET A 381 9.01 -6.24 18.28
C MET A 381 9.40 -6.54 19.74
N ALA A 382 10.42 -5.88 20.28
CA ALA A 382 10.80 -6.02 21.70
C ALA A 382 9.67 -5.54 22.65
N ALA A 383 8.87 -4.58 22.21
CA ALA A 383 7.69 -4.08 22.92
C ALA A 383 6.43 -4.94 22.73
N GLY A 384 6.52 -6.11 22.07
CA GLY A 384 5.42 -7.06 21.90
C GLY A 384 4.29 -6.59 20.95
N GLN A 385 4.51 -5.51 20.19
CA GLN A 385 3.52 -5.03 19.23
C GLN A 385 3.58 -5.86 17.94
N ARG A 386 2.42 -6.12 17.32
CA ARG A 386 2.33 -6.86 16.06
C ARG A 386 3.25 -6.26 15.00
N ASP A 387 3.79 -7.15 14.16
CA ASP A 387 4.71 -6.94 13.03
C ASP A 387 4.15 -5.92 12.01
N TYR A 388 4.10 -4.65 12.41
CA TYR A 388 3.65 -3.55 11.59
C TYR A 388 4.87 -2.77 11.12
N VAL A 389 5.27 -3.08 9.89
CA VAL A 389 6.29 -2.31 9.19
C VAL A 389 5.72 -0.91 8.95
N GLN A 390 6.44 0.12 9.41
CA GLN A 390 6.09 1.49 9.03
C GLN A 390 6.38 1.66 7.54
N SER A 391 5.35 1.46 6.72
CA SER A 391 5.46 1.48 5.26
C SER A 391 6.16 2.75 4.78
N THR A 392 5.85 3.91 5.37
CA THR A 392 6.49 5.18 5.02
C THR A 392 8.00 5.18 5.25
N LEU A 393 8.50 4.56 6.32
CA LEU A 393 9.93 4.59 6.65
C LEU A 393 10.73 3.50 5.95
N VAL A 394 10.08 2.40 5.54
CA VAL A 394 10.73 1.33 4.76
C VAL A 394 10.72 1.63 3.27
N PHE A 395 9.62 2.16 2.73
CA PHE A 395 9.47 2.46 1.30
C PHE A 395 9.82 3.90 0.95
N GLY A 396 9.77 4.84 1.90
CA GLY A 396 10.07 6.25 1.67
C GLY A 396 11.51 6.52 1.26
N PRO A 397 12.53 6.09 2.05
CA PRO A 397 13.93 6.29 1.69
C PRO A 397 14.32 5.72 0.31
N PRO A 398 13.98 4.46 -0.05
CA PRO A 398 14.27 3.96 -1.40
C PRO A 398 13.54 4.75 -2.48
N LEU A 399 12.28 5.15 -2.28
CA LEU A 399 11.54 5.89 -3.31
C LEU A 399 12.12 7.30 -3.54
N VAL A 400 12.28 8.08 -2.48
CA VAL A 400 12.74 9.47 -2.59
C VAL A 400 14.25 9.53 -2.84
N GLY A 401 15.02 8.69 -2.14
CA GLY A 401 16.46 8.58 -2.29
C GLY A 401 16.87 8.15 -3.70
N PHE A 402 16.20 7.14 -4.28
CA PHE A 402 16.46 6.75 -5.67
C PHE A 402 16.02 7.83 -6.66
N GLY A 403 14.90 8.52 -6.41
CA GLY A 403 14.48 9.67 -7.23
C GLY A 403 15.53 10.79 -7.25
N LEU A 404 16.13 11.10 -6.11
CA LEU A 404 17.23 12.07 -6.04
C LEU A 404 18.51 11.54 -6.69
N GLN A 405 18.85 10.26 -6.48
CA GLN A 405 20.00 9.62 -7.11
C GLN A 405 19.88 9.65 -8.64
N ALA A 406 18.67 9.44 -9.19
CA ALA A 406 18.41 9.53 -10.62
C ALA A 406 18.75 10.91 -11.19
N LEU A 407 18.43 11.98 -10.48
CA LEU A 407 18.78 13.36 -10.87
C LEU A 407 20.28 13.63 -10.77
N LEU A 408 20.94 13.11 -9.72
CA LEU A 408 22.37 13.29 -9.52
C LEU A 408 23.19 12.63 -10.63
N VAL A 409 22.74 11.44 -11.05
CA VAL A 409 23.52 10.54 -11.90
C VAL A 409 23.10 10.60 -13.39
N GLN A 410 22.13 11.45 -13.74
CA GLN A 410 21.60 11.55 -15.11
C GLN A 410 22.65 11.84 -16.20
N HIS A 411 23.82 12.37 -15.85
CA HIS A 411 24.91 12.69 -16.78
C HIS A 411 25.95 11.58 -16.92
N PHE A 412 25.88 10.52 -16.11
CA PHE A 412 26.81 9.39 -16.17
C PHE A 412 26.19 8.25 -16.97
N ASP A 413 26.95 7.74 -17.94
CA ASP A 413 26.58 6.54 -18.68
C ASP A 413 26.32 5.37 -17.71
N TYR A 414 25.13 4.76 -17.81
CA TYR A 414 24.66 3.67 -16.97
C TYR A 414 24.60 3.95 -15.46
N GLY A 415 24.82 5.18 -15.00
CA GLY A 415 24.96 5.41 -13.57
C GLY A 415 23.64 5.20 -12.79
N LEU A 416 22.49 5.41 -13.45
CA LEU A 416 21.17 5.08 -12.88
C LEU A 416 20.98 3.56 -12.73
N ALA A 417 21.52 2.77 -13.67
CA ALA A 417 21.51 1.31 -13.60
C ALA A 417 22.40 0.79 -12.47
N TRP A 418 23.62 1.30 -12.34
CA TRP A 418 24.51 0.96 -11.23
C TRP A 418 23.91 1.32 -9.88
N SER A 419 23.25 2.48 -9.79
CA SER A 419 22.55 2.92 -8.57
C SER A 419 21.41 1.96 -8.20
N ALA A 420 20.57 1.58 -9.17
CA ALA A 420 19.50 0.60 -8.96
C ALA A 420 20.06 -0.76 -8.55
N PHE A 421 21.10 -1.24 -9.23
CA PHE A 421 21.75 -2.51 -8.92
C PHE A 421 22.35 -2.53 -7.51
N LEU A 422 23.11 -1.49 -7.13
CA LEU A 422 23.73 -1.39 -5.81
C LEU A 422 22.70 -1.28 -4.69
N LEU A 423 21.63 -0.51 -4.88
CA LEU A 423 20.52 -0.45 -3.93
C LEU A 423 19.80 -1.80 -3.81
N GLY A 424 19.56 -2.47 -4.95
CA GLY A 424 18.97 -3.80 -4.99
C GLY A 424 19.82 -4.82 -4.22
N LEU A 425 21.14 -4.82 -4.48
CA LEU A 425 22.12 -5.65 -3.80
C LEU A 425 22.15 -5.36 -2.29
N LEU A 426 22.16 -4.09 -1.89
CA LEU A 426 22.09 -3.67 -0.48
C LEU A 426 20.86 -4.27 0.21
N TYR A 427 19.67 -4.15 -0.37
CA TYR A 427 18.45 -4.70 0.21
C TYR A 427 18.43 -6.23 0.26
N LEU A 428 18.96 -6.91 -0.77
CA LEU A 428 19.11 -8.36 -0.75
C LEU A 428 20.08 -8.82 0.34
N LEU A 429 21.22 -8.15 0.49
CA LEU A 429 22.19 -8.43 1.55
C LEU A 429 21.58 -8.18 2.93
N LEU A 430 20.78 -7.12 3.10
CA LEU A 430 20.06 -6.86 4.35
C LEU A 430 19.01 -7.95 4.64
N ALA A 431 18.25 -8.37 3.63
CA ALA A 431 17.25 -9.43 3.75
C ALA A 431 17.89 -10.77 4.17
N ILE A 432 19.01 -11.12 3.52
CA ILE A 432 19.81 -12.29 3.86
C ILE A 432 20.35 -12.12 5.28
N GLY A 433 21.06 -11.03 5.59
CA GLY A 433 21.63 -10.78 6.92
C GLY A 433 20.60 -10.86 8.06
N LEU A 434 19.40 -10.29 7.88
CA LEU A 434 18.32 -10.39 8.86
C LEU A 434 17.85 -11.82 9.08
N LYS A 435 17.73 -12.60 7.99
CA LYS A 435 17.33 -14.01 8.05
C LYS A 435 18.38 -14.85 8.80
N TRP A 436 19.67 -14.60 8.56
CA TRP A 436 20.76 -15.34 9.19
C TRP A 436 20.89 -15.03 10.70
N VAL A 437 20.76 -13.76 11.09
CA VAL A 437 20.98 -13.34 12.50
C VAL A 437 19.75 -13.57 13.37
N GLN A 438 18.53 -13.44 12.82
CA GLN A 438 17.29 -13.33 13.62
C GLN A 438 16.17 -14.29 13.20
N GLY A 439 16.41 -15.15 12.20
CA GLY A 439 15.45 -16.17 11.75
C GLY A 439 14.11 -15.58 11.27
N LEU A 440 12.99 -16.19 11.68
CA LEU A 440 11.63 -15.80 11.29
C LEU A 440 11.08 -14.59 12.07
N ARG A 441 11.84 -13.98 13.00
CA ARG A 441 11.34 -12.90 13.88
C ARG A 441 10.93 -11.64 13.12
N TYR A 442 11.54 -11.34 11.96
CA TYR A 442 11.27 -10.14 11.17
C TYR A 442 10.70 -10.48 9.80
N ARG A 443 9.71 -11.38 9.74
CA ARG A 443 9.20 -11.90 8.47
C ARG A 443 8.67 -10.79 7.56
N THR A 444 7.86 -9.86 8.06
CA THR A 444 7.27 -8.81 7.21
C THR A 444 8.33 -7.83 6.70
N LEU A 445 9.29 -7.43 7.54
CA LEU A 445 10.39 -6.55 7.12
C LEU A 445 11.31 -7.25 6.10
N ASN A 446 11.61 -8.53 6.31
CA ASN A 446 12.42 -9.30 5.38
C ASN A 446 11.71 -9.49 4.02
N GLU A 447 10.40 -9.76 4.04
CA GLU A 447 9.60 -9.82 2.81
C GLU A 447 9.59 -8.47 2.08
N ALA A 448 9.54 -7.34 2.80
CA ALA A 448 9.65 -6.00 2.20
C ALA A 448 11.04 -5.72 1.60
N PHE A 449 12.13 -6.09 2.30
CA PHE A 449 13.50 -5.94 1.78
C PHE A 449 13.78 -6.85 0.59
N LEU A 450 13.27 -8.09 0.59
CA LEU A 450 13.34 -8.96 -0.58
C LEU A 450 12.60 -8.35 -1.78
N ALA A 451 11.39 -7.83 -1.56
CA ALA A 451 10.62 -7.20 -2.63
C ALA A 451 11.32 -5.96 -3.20
N LEU A 452 11.87 -5.10 -2.34
CA LEU A 452 12.65 -3.93 -2.76
C LEU A 452 13.94 -4.34 -3.48
N GLY A 453 14.68 -5.30 -2.94
CA GLY A 453 15.93 -5.80 -3.52
C GLY A 453 15.73 -6.38 -4.92
N ILE A 454 14.77 -7.29 -5.07
CA ILE A 454 14.38 -7.86 -6.36
C ILE A 454 13.94 -6.73 -7.29
N GLY A 455 13.00 -5.87 -6.87
CA GLY A 455 12.47 -4.80 -7.72
C GLY A 455 13.54 -3.85 -8.26
N PHE A 456 14.51 -3.44 -7.43
CA PHE A 456 15.61 -2.59 -7.87
C PHE A 456 16.61 -3.30 -8.79
N VAL A 457 16.88 -4.60 -8.57
CA VAL A 457 17.71 -5.39 -9.50
C VAL A 457 17.00 -5.55 -10.85
N THR A 458 15.69 -5.83 -10.86
CA THR A 458 14.87 -5.90 -12.08
C THR A 458 14.88 -4.57 -12.85
N LEU A 459 14.86 -3.45 -12.12
CA LEU A 459 14.93 -2.10 -12.70
C LEU A 459 16.34 -1.74 -13.19
N ALA A 460 17.42 -2.37 -12.71
CA ALA A 460 18.76 -2.07 -13.21
C ALA A 460 18.91 -2.42 -14.70
N VAL A 461 18.22 -3.45 -15.17
CA VAL A 461 18.27 -3.94 -16.55
C VAL A 461 17.76 -2.90 -17.57
N PRO A 462 16.52 -2.36 -17.49
CA PRO A 462 16.04 -1.32 -18.41
C PRO A 462 16.86 -0.04 -18.38
N PHE A 463 17.59 0.23 -17.29
CA PHE A 463 18.45 1.39 -17.21
C PHE A 463 19.84 1.15 -17.80
N ALA A 464 20.25 -0.12 -17.96
CA ALA A 464 21.55 -0.51 -18.50
C ALA A 464 21.50 -0.91 -19.98
N PHE A 465 20.38 -1.47 -20.43
CA PHE A 465 20.29 -2.13 -21.72
C PHE A 465 19.15 -1.59 -22.57
N ASP A 466 19.28 -1.76 -23.88
CA ASP A 466 18.23 -1.43 -24.84
C ASP A 466 16.94 -2.24 -24.57
N GLY A 467 15.83 -1.78 -25.13
CA GLY A 467 14.51 -2.38 -24.88
C GLY A 467 14.42 -3.86 -25.29
N GLN A 468 15.21 -4.32 -26.27
CA GLN A 468 15.27 -5.73 -26.70
C GLN A 468 15.85 -6.66 -25.61
N TRP A 469 16.97 -6.27 -24.99
CA TRP A 469 17.60 -7.02 -23.90
C TRP A 469 16.74 -6.96 -22.64
N THR A 470 16.18 -5.78 -22.35
CA THR A 470 15.23 -5.57 -21.25
C THR A 470 14.01 -6.47 -21.37
N ALA A 471 13.42 -6.55 -22.55
CA ALA A 471 12.28 -7.40 -22.84
C ALA A 471 12.59 -8.88 -22.60
N THR A 472 13.76 -9.33 -23.06
CA THR A 472 14.22 -10.71 -22.86
C THR A 472 14.35 -11.04 -21.37
N THR A 473 15.01 -10.17 -20.61
CA THR A 473 15.21 -10.37 -19.16
C THR A 473 13.89 -10.34 -18.41
N TRP A 474 13.01 -9.36 -18.67
CA TRP A 474 11.71 -9.27 -18.00
C TRP A 474 10.77 -10.43 -18.36
N ALA A 475 10.82 -10.94 -19.60
CA ALA A 475 10.08 -12.13 -19.99
C ALA A 475 10.53 -13.36 -19.17
N LEU A 476 11.84 -13.59 -19.09
CA LEU A 476 12.40 -14.71 -18.32
C LEU A 476 12.15 -14.58 -16.82
N GLU A 477 12.37 -13.39 -16.27
CA GLU A 477 12.12 -13.09 -14.86
C GLU A 477 10.63 -13.20 -14.52
N GLY A 478 9.75 -12.75 -15.42
CA GLY A 478 8.30 -12.86 -15.28
C GLY A 478 7.84 -14.31 -15.18
N ALA A 479 8.37 -15.19 -16.03
CA ALA A 479 8.11 -16.63 -15.98
C ALA A 479 8.63 -17.26 -14.68
N ALA A 480 9.82 -16.88 -14.22
CA ALA A 480 10.38 -17.37 -12.96
C ALA A 480 9.56 -16.91 -11.75
N MET A 481 9.17 -15.63 -11.67
CA MET A 481 8.36 -15.08 -10.58
C MET A 481 6.97 -15.72 -10.52
N LEU A 482 6.35 -15.94 -11.68
CA LEU A 482 5.09 -16.66 -11.79
C LEU A 482 5.24 -18.10 -11.25
N TRP A 483 6.29 -18.83 -11.66
CA TRP A 483 6.58 -20.18 -11.16
C TRP A 483 6.72 -20.22 -9.63
N VAL A 484 7.51 -19.29 -9.07
CA VAL A 484 7.71 -19.17 -7.62
C VAL A 484 6.40 -18.84 -6.90
N GLY A 485 5.62 -17.89 -7.43
CA GLY A 485 4.34 -17.48 -6.84
C GLY A 485 3.31 -18.60 -6.82
N LEU A 486 3.24 -19.38 -7.91
CA LEU A 486 2.35 -20.53 -8.01
C LEU A 486 2.78 -21.66 -7.07
N ARG A 487 4.09 -21.97 -6.97
CA ARG A 487 4.59 -22.99 -6.03
C ARG A 487 4.40 -22.61 -4.56
N GLN A 488 4.53 -21.34 -4.22
CA GLN A 488 4.38 -20.85 -2.84
C GLN A 488 2.94 -20.44 -2.49
N ASN A 489 1.98 -20.60 -3.42
CA ASN A 489 0.60 -20.16 -3.30
C ASN A 489 0.47 -18.67 -2.87
N LYS A 490 1.42 -17.83 -3.30
CA LYS A 490 1.44 -16.39 -3.01
C LYS A 490 1.00 -15.62 -4.26
N ARG A 491 0.01 -14.73 -4.11
CA ARG A 491 -0.54 -13.95 -5.23
C ARG A 491 0.41 -12.86 -5.75
N ALA A 492 1.24 -12.28 -4.87
CA ALA A 492 2.09 -11.14 -5.24
C ALA A 492 3.12 -11.47 -6.35
N PRO A 493 3.93 -12.56 -6.26
CA PRO A 493 4.86 -12.90 -7.33
C PRO A 493 4.16 -13.33 -8.63
N VAL A 494 2.94 -13.88 -8.55
CA VAL A 494 2.13 -14.21 -9.74
C VAL A 494 1.75 -12.95 -10.50
N TRP A 495 1.23 -11.93 -9.81
CA TRP A 495 0.88 -10.66 -10.44
C TRP A 495 2.12 -9.91 -10.94
N LEU A 496 3.21 -9.92 -10.20
CA LEU A 496 4.49 -9.35 -10.63
C LEU A 496 4.97 -10.02 -11.92
N GLY A 497 4.95 -11.36 -11.98
CA GLY A 497 5.36 -12.11 -13.16
C GLY A 497 4.52 -11.81 -14.39
N LEU A 498 3.19 -11.71 -14.23
CA LEU A 498 2.29 -11.30 -15.31
C LEU A 498 2.55 -9.85 -15.76
N LEU A 499 2.85 -8.94 -14.84
CA LEU A 499 3.15 -7.56 -15.15
C LEU A 499 4.47 -7.44 -15.92
N LEU A 500 5.51 -8.17 -15.50
CA LEU A 500 6.79 -8.25 -16.21
C LEU A 500 6.62 -8.82 -17.62
N GLN A 501 5.77 -9.83 -17.81
CA GLN A 501 5.47 -10.40 -19.12
C GLN A 501 4.81 -9.39 -20.07
N LEU A 502 3.95 -8.51 -19.55
CA LEU A 502 3.35 -7.42 -20.32
C LEU A 502 4.36 -6.30 -20.57
N GLY A 503 5.14 -5.92 -19.55
CA GLY A 503 6.19 -4.92 -19.64
C GLY A 503 7.25 -5.27 -20.69
N ALA A 504 7.59 -6.56 -20.82
CA ALA A 504 8.51 -7.04 -21.84
C ALA A 504 8.03 -6.70 -23.26
N GLY A 505 6.74 -6.84 -23.55
CA GLY A 505 6.20 -6.45 -24.86
C GLY A 505 6.23 -4.95 -25.11
N VAL A 506 6.08 -4.13 -24.07
CA VAL A 506 6.18 -2.67 -24.20
C VAL A 506 7.64 -2.24 -24.43
N ALA A 507 8.59 -2.88 -23.76
CA ALA A 507 10.02 -2.59 -23.89
C ALA A 507 10.54 -2.79 -25.32
N VAL A 508 10.02 -3.79 -26.04
CA VAL A 508 10.35 -3.99 -27.47
C VAL A 508 9.84 -2.84 -28.34
N GLY A 509 8.65 -2.30 -28.05
CA GLY A 509 8.03 -1.22 -28.84
C GLY A 509 8.70 0.15 -28.69
N ASP A 510 9.47 0.36 -27.63
CA ASP A 510 10.22 1.61 -27.37
C ASP A 510 11.61 1.60 -28.02
N SER A 511 12.01 0.50 -28.66
CA SER A 511 13.33 0.36 -29.28
C SER A 511 13.28 0.79 -30.76
N PRO A 512 14.14 1.72 -31.22
CA PRO A 512 14.28 1.99 -32.65
C PRO A 512 14.77 0.72 -33.38
N PRO A 513 14.36 0.49 -34.64
CA PRO A 513 14.83 -0.65 -35.42
C PRO A 513 16.35 -0.63 -35.50
N SER A 514 16.97 -1.69 -34.99
CA SER A 514 18.42 -1.90 -35.03
C SER A 514 18.90 -2.10 -36.46
N PHE A 515 20.21 -1.89 -36.68
CA PHE A 515 20.88 -2.05 -37.97
C PHE A 515 20.36 -3.27 -38.75
N PRO A 516 20.15 -3.16 -40.08
CA PRO A 516 19.60 -4.24 -40.87
C PRO A 516 20.42 -5.51 -40.65
N ALA A 517 19.80 -6.51 -40.03
CA ALA A 517 20.43 -7.79 -39.79
C ALA A 517 20.91 -8.37 -41.12
N THR A 518 22.11 -8.96 -41.12
CA THR A 518 22.67 -9.59 -42.33
C THR A 518 21.87 -10.84 -42.75
N TRP A 519 21.08 -11.40 -41.82
CA TRP A 519 20.27 -12.60 -42.01
C TRP A 519 18.84 -12.35 -41.48
N PRO A 520 17.80 -12.75 -42.22
CA PRO A 520 16.42 -12.65 -41.75
C PRO A 520 16.20 -13.55 -40.52
N LEU A 521 15.33 -13.13 -39.60
CA LEU A 521 14.99 -13.84 -38.36
C LEU A 521 16.15 -14.04 -37.38
N VAL A 522 17.21 -13.25 -37.50
CA VAL A 522 18.37 -13.25 -36.59
C VAL A 522 18.55 -11.88 -35.90
N ASP A 523 17.71 -10.90 -36.23
CA ASP A 523 17.76 -9.59 -35.60
C ASP A 523 17.43 -9.63 -34.10
N GLY A 524 17.96 -8.67 -33.35
CA GLY A 524 17.72 -8.54 -31.92
C GLY A 524 16.25 -8.34 -31.58
N PHE A 525 15.48 -7.68 -32.47
CA PHE A 525 14.03 -7.58 -32.34
C PHE A 525 13.36 -8.96 -32.36
N PHE A 526 13.64 -9.79 -33.37
CA PHE A 526 13.05 -11.13 -33.47
C PHE A 526 13.46 -12.02 -32.29
N MET A 527 14.73 -11.98 -31.87
CA MET A 527 15.22 -12.78 -30.73
C MET A 527 14.55 -12.40 -29.41
N SER A 528 14.35 -11.11 -29.16
CA SER A 528 13.61 -10.65 -27.98
C SER A 528 12.14 -11.07 -28.01
N ALA A 529 11.49 -11.02 -29.17
CA ALA A 529 10.12 -11.50 -29.37
C ALA A 529 9.98 -13.01 -29.17
N VAL A 530 10.98 -13.80 -29.60
CA VAL A 530 11.07 -15.24 -29.34
C VAL A 530 11.15 -15.51 -27.84
N ALA A 531 11.96 -14.75 -27.11
CA ALA A 531 12.04 -14.88 -25.65
C ALA A 531 10.71 -14.55 -24.96
N ILE A 532 10.01 -13.50 -25.38
CA ILE A 532 8.66 -13.15 -24.88
C ILE A 532 7.67 -14.28 -25.18
N ALA A 533 7.64 -14.78 -26.41
CA ALA A 533 6.72 -15.84 -26.81
C ALA A 533 6.98 -17.14 -26.04
N GLY A 534 8.25 -17.52 -25.87
CA GLY A 534 8.65 -18.68 -25.08
C GLY A 534 8.26 -18.56 -23.61
N ALA A 535 8.61 -17.44 -22.97
CA ALA A 535 8.26 -17.16 -21.59
C ALA A 535 6.75 -17.08 -21.36
N GLY A 536 6.00 -16.48 -22.30
CA GLY A 536 4.54 -16.40 -22.25
C GLY A 536 3.88 -17.77 -22.35
N MET A 537 4.43 -18.66 -23.18
CA MET A 537 3.97 -20.04 -23.29
C MET A 537 4.24 -20.83 -22.00
N ILE A 538 5.42 -20.65 -21.40
CA ILE A 538 5.75 -21.23 -20.09
C ILE A 538 4.78 -20.71 -19.03
N CYS A 539 4.48 -19.41 -19.00
CA CYS A 539 3.53 -18.82 -18.07
C CYS A 539 2.12 -19.41 -18.22
N ALA A 540 1.65 -19.57 -19.46
CA ALA A 540 0.35 -20.18 -19.75
C ALA A 540 0.27 -21.64 -19.28
N TYR A 541 1.37 -22.39 -19.46
CA TYR A 541 1.50 -23.77 -18.97
C TYR A 541 1.46 -23.83 -17.44
N LEU A 542 2.25 -22.99 -16.77
CA LEU A 542 2.34 -22.95 -15.30
C LEU A 542 1.02 -22.57 -14.65
N LEU A 543 0.32 -21.56 -15.19
CA LEU A 543 -1.02 -21.21 -14.71
C LEU A 543 -1.93 -22.42 -14.84
N ARG A 544 -2.08 -23.02 -16.03
CA ARG A 544 -3.03 -24.12 -16.18
C ARG A 544 -2.75 -25.33 -15.28
N THR A 545 -1.48 -25.66 -15.04
CA THR A 545 -1.09 -26.83 -14.25
C THR A 545 -1.22 -26.60 -12.75
N LEU A 546 -0.80 -25.43 -12.26
CA LEU A 546 -0.73 -25.16 -10.82
C LEU A 546 -1.96 -24.42 -10.26
N GLN A 547 -2.63 -23.58 -11.05
CA GLN A 547 -3.79 -22.77 -10.65
C GLN A 547 -4.76 -22.56 -11.83
N PRO A 548 -5.96 -23.16 -11.88
CA PRO A 548 -6.81 -23.23 -13.08
C PRO A 548 -7.48 -21.91 -13.53
N MET A 549 -6.74 -20.81 -13.62
CA MET A 549 -7.10 -19.55 -14.27
C MET A 549 -7.09 -19.71 -15.80
N ARG A 550 -8.03 -20.49 -16.31
CA ARG A 550 -8.16 -20.83 -17.75
C ARG A 550 -8.34 -19.60 -18.66
N GLY A 551 -8.84 -18.48 -18.12
CA GLY A 551 -8.94 -17.22 -18.85
C GLY A 551 -7.58 -16.61 -19.16
N VAL A 552 -6.78 -16.35 -18.12
CA VAL A 552 -5.46 -15.71 -18.24
C VAL A 552 -4.50 -16.57 -19.06
N ALA A 553 -4.53 -17.89 -18.88
CA ALA A 553 -3.70 -18.80 -19.68
C ALA A 553 -4.02 -18.70 -21.18
N ARG A 554 -5.30 -18.57 -21.59
CA ARG A 554 -5.66 -18.39 -23.00
C ARG A 554 -5.16 -17.05 -23.56
N VAL A 555 -5.26 -15.99 -22.76
CA VAL A 555 -4.74 -14.67 -23.15
C VAL A 555 -3.23 -14.74 -23.35
N LEU A 556 -2.48 -15.41 -22.47
CA LEU A 556 -1.03 -15.58 -22.61
C LEU A 556 -0.62 -16.43 -23.82
N VAL A 557 -1.42 -17.43 -24.20
CA VAL A 557 -1.19 -18.16 -25.46
C VAL A 557 -1.39 -17.23 -26.66
N GLY A 558 -2.45 -16.42 -26.64
CA GLY A 558 -2.68 -15.40 -27.67
C GLY A 558 -1.53 -14.38 -27.73
N TRP A 559 -1.06 -13.92 -26.57
CA TRP A 559 0.11 -13.04 -26.43
C TRP A 559 1.38 -13.67 -27.02
N SER A 560 1.62 -14.94 -26.72
CA SER A 560 2.79 -15.66 -27.23
C SER A 560 2.72 -15.84 -28.75
N ALA A 561 1.53 -16.17 -29.28
CA ALA A 561 1.29 -16.27 -30.71
C ALA A 561 1.44 -14.92 -31.42
N LEU A 562 0.94 -13.85 -30.80
CA LEU A 562 1.06 -12.48 -31.30
C LEU A 562 2.53 -12.09 -31.47
N TRP A 563 3.37 -12.31 -30.45
CA TRP A 563 4.78 -11.97 -30.52
C TRP A 563 5.57 -12.87 -31.46
N TRP A 564 5.27 -14.17 -31.51
CA TRP A 564 5.93 -15.09 -32.43
C TRP A 564 5.62 -14.78 -33.91
N TYR A 565 4.33 -14.68 -34.26
CA TYR A 565 3.90 -14.46 -35.64
C TYR A 565 4.01 -12.99 -36.06
N GLY A 566 3.72 -12.06 -35.15
CA GLY A 566 3.83 -10.63 -35.41
C GLY A 566 5.27 -10.20 -35.62
N ALA A 567 6.20 -10.63 -34.75
CA ALA A 567 7.60 -10.27 -34.93
C ALA A 567 8.22 -10.92 -36.16
N GLY A 568 7.89 -12.18 -36.46
CA GLY A 568 8.32 -12.84 -37.69
C GLY A 568 7.78 -12.18 -38.96
N LEU A 569 6.56 -11.64 -38.91
CA LEU A 569 5.99 -10.87 -40.02
C LEU A 569 6.71 -9.54 -40.22
N VAL A 570 6.93 -8.76 -39.15
CA VAL A 570 7.61 -7.46 -39.20
C VAL A 570 9.04 -7.63 -39.71
N ASP A 571 9.80 -8.56 -39.14
CA ASP A 571 11.19 -8.82 -39.54
C ASP A 571 11.31 -9.22 -41.03
N LEU A 572 10.40 -10.08 -41.51
CA LEU A 572 10.37 -10.48 -42.91
C LEU A 572 9.93 -9.34 -43.85
N LEU A 573 9.01 -8.47 -43.43
CA LEU A 573 8.58 -7.30 -44.20
C LEU A 573 9.68 -6.23 -44.28
N ASP A 574 10.50 -6.10 -43.24
CA ASP A 574 11.64 -5.18 -43.23
C ASP A 574 12.80 -5.71 -44.09
N PHE A 575 12.99 -7.03 -44.15
CA PHE A 575 14.08 -7.64 -44.93
C PHE A 575 13.75 -7.86 -46.42
N TYR A 576 12.48 -8.18 -46.76
CA TYR A 576 12.07 -8.48 -48.13
C TYR A 576 11.07 -7.43 -48.66
N ASP A 577 11.24 -7.01 -49.91
CA ASP A 577 10.25 -6.18 -50.63
C ASP A 577 8.83 -6.76 -50.53
N SER A 578 7.82 -5.90 -50.43
CA SER A 578 6.43 -6.25 -50.08
C SER A 578 5.80 -7.36 -50.95
N MET A 579 6.28 -7.52 -52.19
CA MET A 579 5.81 -8.56 -53.12
C MET A 579 6.56 -9.90 -52.99
N ALA A 580 7.78 -9.89 -52.44
CA ALA A 580 8.62 -11.08 -52.25
C ALA A 580 8.45 -11.72 -50.85
N THR A 581 7.85 -11.01 -49.88
CA THR A 581 7.71 -11.46 -48.48
C THR A 581 6.76 -12.65 -48.27
N VAL A 582 5.81 -12.90 -49.19
CA VAL A 582 4.76 -13.91 -48.98
C VAL A 582 5.32 -15.34 -48.92
N ASN A 583 6.30 -15.68 -49.76
CA ASN A 583 6.91 -17.01 -49.78
C ASN A 583 7.71 -17.35 -48.49
N PRO A 584 8.65 -16.50 -48.02
CA PRO A 584 9.36 -16.76 -46.78
C PRO A 584 8.41 -16.76 -45.56
N LEU A 585 7.33 -15.97 -45.60
CA LEU A 585 6.31 -15.99 -44.55
C LEU A 585 5.55 -17.33 -44.50
N ILE A 586 5.19 -17.93 -45.65
CA ILE A 586 4.58 -19.27 -45.69
C ILE A 586 5.54 -20.32 -45.11
N LEU A 587 6.83 -20.26 -45.46
CA LEU A 587 7.85 -21.15 -44.90
C LEU A 587 7.99 -20.97 -43.38
N PHE A 588 8.02 -19.73 -42.90
CA PHE A 588 8.09 -19.41 -41.47
C PHE A 588 6.90 -19.98 -40.68
N VAL A 589 5.67 -19.78 -41.19
CA VAL A 589 4.46 -20.29 -40.52
C VAL A 589 4.40 -21.80 -40.58
N THR A 590 4.84 -22.40 -41.68
CA THR A 590 4.93 -23.87 -41.81
C THR A 590 5.95 -24.46 -40.84
N PHE A 591 7.13 -23.85 -40.72
CA PHE A 591 8.14 -24.24 -39.73
C PHE A 591 7.60 -24.10 -38.30
N SER A 592 6.88 -23.02 -38.02
CA SER A 592 6.23 -22.78 -36.72
C SER A 592 5.21 -23.87 -36.39
N LEU A 593 4.43 -24.33 -37.38
CA LEU A 593 3.50 -25.44 -37.23
C LEU A 593 4.21 -26.77 -36.95
N ILE A 594 5.32 -27.07 -37.64
CA ILE A 594 6.15 -28.25 -37.37
C ILE A 594 6.67 -28.20 -35.93
N LEU A 595 7.21 -27.06 -35.51
CA LEU A 595 7.75 -26.86 -34.16
C LEU A 595 6.68 -27.08 -33.08
N LEU A 596 5.48 -26.51 -33.27
CA LEU A 596 4.34 -26.71 -32.35
C LEU A 596 3.87 -28.17 -32.30
N LEU A 597 3.82 -28.86 -33.45
CA LEU A 597 3.46 -30.28 -33.50
C LEU A 597 4.52 -31.16 -32.84
N ALA A 598 5.81 -30.87 -33.05
CA ALA A 598 6.92 -31.57 -32.40
C ALA A 598 6.89 -31.38 -30.88
N LEU A 599 6.72 -30.13 -30.39
CA LEU A 599 6.55 -29.82 -28.97
C LEU A 599 5.35 -30.57 -28.36
N ARG A 600 4.23 -30.65 -29.09
CA ARG A 600 3.04 -31.40 -28.67
C ARG A 600 3.29 -32.91 -28.57
N LEU A 601 4.06 -33.48 -29.50
CA LEU A 601 4.38 -34.91 -29.50
C LEU A 601 5.34 -35.28 -28.36
N MET A 602 6.32 -34.41 -28.08
CA MET A 602 7.25 -34.60 -26.97
C MET A 602 6.56 -34.48 -25.59
N TRP A 603 5.51 -33.64 -25.47
CA TRP A 603 4.85 -33.34 -24.19
C TRP A 603 3.33 -33.62 -24.28
N ARG A 604 2.95 -34.90 -24.10
CA ARG A 604 1.61 -35.47 -24.35
C ARG A 604 0.44 -34.77 -23.63
N ASP A 605 0.67 -34.14 -22.47
CA ASP A 605 -0.38 -33.55 -21.62
C ASP A 605 -0.75 -32.09 -21.96
N TRP A 606 -0.16 -31.50 -23.01
CA TRP A 606 -0.33 -30.08 -23.35
C TRP A 606 -1.64 -29.76 -24.09
N ARG A 607 -2.79 -29.91 -23.41
CA ARG A 607 -4.10 -29.44 -23.92
C ARG A 607 -4.17 -27.91 -24.17
N VAL A 608 -3.15 -27.13 -23.80
CA VAL A 608 -3.03 -25.68 -24.08
C VAL A 608 -2.62 -25.45 -25.53
N LEU A 609 -1.68 -26.29 -26.01
CA LEU A 609 -1.21 -26.33 -27.37
C LEU A 609 -2.22 -26.98 -28.33
N ALA A 610 -3.45 -27.26 -27.88
CA ALA A 610 -4.53 -27.67 -28.77
C ALA A 610 -4.99 -26.51 -29.67
N TYR A 611 -4.98 -25.28 -29.14
CA TYR A 611 -5.46 -24.09 -29.87
C TYR A 611 -4.37 -23.41 -30.71
N ALA A 612 -3.09 -23.55 -30.36
CA ALA A 612 -1.96 -22.92 -31.08
C ALA A 612 -1.77 -23.43 -32.54
N PRO A 613 -1.91 -24.73 -32.84
CA PRO A 613 -1.90 -25.23 -34.22
C PRO A 613 -3.05 -24.66 -35.05
N GLY A 614 -4.23 -24.45 -34.44
CA GLY A 614 -5.39 -23.85 -35.10
C GLY A 614 -5.13 -22.42 -35.59
N VAL A 615 -4.40 -21.61 -34.80
CA VAL A 615 -3.97 -20.25 -35.21
C VAL A 615 -3.03 -20.33 -36.42
N SER A 616 -2.07 -21.25 -36.37
CA SER A 616 -1.09 -21.45 -37.45
C SER A 616 -1.76 -21.91 -38.75
N LEU A 617 -2.74 -22.81 -38.65
CA LEU A 617 -3.56 -23.28 -39.77
C LEU A 617 -4.43 -22.18 -40.37
N GLY A 618 -5.08 -21.37 -39.54
CA GLY A 618 -5.87 -20.22 -40.00
C GLY A 618 -5.00 -19.17 -40.71
N LEU A 619 -3.79 -18.94 -40.21
CA LEU A 619 -2.84 -18.01 -40.81
C LEU A 619 -2.28 -18.53 -42.15
N LEU A 620 -1.98 -19.83 -42.26
CA LEU A 620 -1.64 -20.48 -43.54
C LEU A 620 -2.78 -20.37 -44.56
N TRP A 621 -4.03 -20.54 -44.12
CA TRP A 621 -5.19 -20.41 -45.00
C TRP A 621 -5.36 -18.97 -45.51
N LEU A 622 -5.25 -17.97 -44.62
CA LEU A 622 -5.32 -16.55 -44.99
C LEU A 622 -4.19 -16.15 -45.94
N LEU A 623 -2.95 -16.54 -45.64
CA LEU A 623 -1.81 -16.30 -46.54
C LEU A 623 -1.99 -16.98 -47.87
N GLY A 624 -2.61 -18.15 -47.87
CA GLY A 624 -2.87 -18.88 -49.10
C GLY A 624 -3.92 -18.25 -49.99
N VAL A 625 -5.02 -17.78 -49.40
CA VAL A 625 -6.05 -17.00 -50.11
C VAL A 625 -5.45 -15.69 -50.64
N PHE A 626 -4.65 -14.98 -49.82
CA PHE A 626 -3.99 -13.75 -50.25
C PHE A 626 -3.03 -13.99 -51.42
N SER A 627 -2.22 -15.05 -51.35
CA SER A 627 -1.31 -15.44 -52.43
C SER A 627 -2.06 -15.72 -53.74
N LEU A 628 -3.16 -16.47 -53.69
CA LEU A 628 -3.98 -16.80 -54.86
C LEU A 628 -4.69 -15.59 -55.48
N LEU A 629 -5.10 -14.60 -54.68
CA LEU A 629 -5.87 -13.45 -55.13
C LEU A 629 -4.99 -12.30 -55.65
N PHE A 630 -3.79 -12.12 -55.09
CA PHE A 630 -3.00 -10.89 -55.29
C PHE A 630 -1.63 -11.11 -55.95
N LEU A 631 -1.11 -12.34 -56.03
CA LEU A 631 0.21 -12.60 -56.64
C LEU A 631 0.05 -13.23 -58.05
N PRO A 632 0.53 -12.57 -59.12
CA PRO A 632 0.41 -13.08 -60.50
C PRO A 632 1.30 -14.30 -60.79
N ARG A 633 2.23 -14.66 -59.88
CA ARG A 633 3.21 -15.75 -60.02
C ARG A 633 3.38 -16.51 -58.71
N THR A 634 2.34 -17.24 -58.29
CA THR A 634 2.30 -18.00 -57.03
C THR A 634 3.21 -19.23 -56.96
N LEU A 635 3.79 -19.68 -58.09
CA LEU A 635 4.49 -20.97 -58.19
C LEU A 635 5.95 -20.87 -58.68
N ILE A 636 6.54 -19.68 -58.72
CA ILE A 636 7.91 -19.48 -59.24
C ILE A 636 8.89 -19.19 -58.09
N GLY A 637 10.05 -19.84 -58.10
CA GLY A 637 11.10 -19.65 -57.08
C GLY A 637 10.88 -20.49 -55.80
N THR A 638 11.12 -19.92 -54.63
CA THR A 638 10.98 -20.59 -53.32
C THR A 638 9.55 -21.04 -53.00
N ALA A 639 8.54 -20.50 -53.70
CA ALA A 639 7.13 -20.92 -53.61
C ALA A 639 6.90 -22.38 -54.02
N PHE A 640 7.68 -22.91 -54.98
CA PHE A 640 7.53 -24.28 -55.48
C PHE A 640 7.69 -25.33 -54.38
N TRP A 641 8.58 -25.06 -53.41
CA TRP A 641 8.83 -25.96 -52.28
C TRP A 641 7.99 -25.60 -51.05
N ALA A 642 7.67 -24.31 -50.85
CA ALA A 642 6.93 -23.84 -49.68
C ALA A 642 5.52 -24.44 -49.57
N TRP A 643 4.81 -24.50 -50.70
CA TRP A 643 3.41 -24.94 -50.73
C TRP A 643 3.22 -26.44 -50.51
N PRO A 644 3.91 -27.35 -51.24
CA PRO A 644 3.81 -28.78 -50.98
C PRO A 644 4.20 -29.15 -49.55
N LEU A 645 5.22 -28.48 -49.00
CA LEU A 645 5.67 -28.70 -47.64
C LEU A 645 4.63 -28.25 -46.61
N ALA A 646 4.00 -27.09 -46.81
CA ALA A 646 2.88 -26.63 -46.00
C ALA A 646 1.72 -27.64 -46.01
N PHE A 647 1.28 -28.07 -47.20
CA PHE A 647 0.19 -29.05 -47.33
C PHE A 647 0.53 -30.41 -46.67
N ALA A 648 1.75 -30.91 -46.85
CA ALA A 648 2.20 -32.16 -46.24
C ALA A 648 2.17 -32.08 -44.71
N VAL A 649 2.63 -30.98 -44.12
CA VAL A 649 2.64 -30.75 -42.67
C VAL A 649 1.22 -30.63 -42.12
N VAL A 650 0.34 -29.88 -42.79
CA VAL A 650 -1.07 -29.77 -42.39
C VAL A 650 -1.74 -31.14 -42.40
N PHE A 651 -1.55 -31.91 -43.47
CA PHE A 651 -2.11 -33.25 -43.60
C PHE A 651 -1.59 -34.20 -42.51
N ALA A 652 -0.28 -34.19 -42.24
CA ALA A 652 0.32 -35.00 -41.17
C ALA A 652 -0.19 -34.58 -39.78
N GLY A 653 -0.37 -33.28 -39.54
CA GLY A 653 -0.92 -32.74 -38.31
C GLY A 653 -2.36 -33.20 -38.05
N VAL A 654 -3.23 -33.11 -39.05
CA VAL A 654 -4.63 -33.56 -38.96
C VAL A 654 -4.70 -35.06 -38.69
N ARG A 655 -3.94 -35.88 -39.44
CA ARG A 655 -3.88 -37.34 -39.23
C ARG A 655 -3.36 -37.72 -37.84
N GLY A 656 -2.40 -36.96 -37.31
CA GLY A 656 -1.88 -37.15 -35.95
C GLY A 656 -2.92 -36.86 -34.87
N LEU A 657 -3.79 -35.86 -35.09
CA LEU A 657 -4.88 -35.51 -34.18
C LEU A 657 -6.00 -36.56 -34.18
N GLU A 658 -6.34 -37.08 -35.36
CA GLU A 658 -7.35 -38.14 -35.50
C GLU A 658 -6.92 -39.43 -34.79
N ARG A 659 -5.64 -39.81 -34.90
CA ARG A 659 -5.10 -41.02 -34.23
C ARG A 659 -5.01 -40.90 -32.71
N GLY A 660 -4.83 -39.68 -32.18
CA GLY A 660 -4.74 -39.44 -30.73
C GLY A 660 -6.08 -39.39 -29.99
N ASN A 661 -7.21 -39.32 -30.72
CA ASN A 661 -8.55 -39.13 -30.16
C ASN A 661 -9.45 -40.38 -30.22
N ASN A 662 -8.93 -41.51 -30.69
CA ASN A 662 -9.64 -42.80 -30.73
C ASN A 662 -9.28 -43.68 -29.52
N PRO A 663 -10.17 -43.85 -28.52
CA PRO A 663 -9.99 -44.83 -27.44
C PRO A 663 -10.58 -46.19 -27.83
N VAL A 664 -10.29 -46.73 -29.01
CA VAL A 664 -10.83 -48.04 -29.43
C VAL A 664 -9.80 -48.79 -30.28
N ALA A 665 -8.96 -49.59 -29.62
CA ALA A 665 -8.28 -50.77 -30.18
C ALA A 665 -7.58 -51.57 -29.07
N GLY A 666 -8.29 -51.92 -27.99
CA GLY A 666 -7.73 -52.66 -26.86
C GLY A 666 -8.75 -53.39 -25.99
N ALA A 667 -9.93 -53.70 -26.54
CA ALA A 667 -10.95 -54.50 -25.86
C ALA A 667 -11.56 -55.45 -26.90
N GLY A 668 -10.83 -56.53 -27.16
CA GLY A 668 -11.20 -57.50 -28.19
C GLY A 668 -10.40 -58.78 -28.04
N MET A 669 -10.41 -59.35 -26.83
CA MET A 669 -10.13 -60.75 -26.50
C MET A 669 -10.15 -60.87 -24.98
N ASP A 670 -11.28 -61.33 -24.42
CA ASP A 670 -11.36 -62.15 -23.20
C ASP A 670 -12.80 -62.13 -22.66
N THR A 671 -13.70 -62.80 -23.36
CA THR A 671 -14.93 -63.33 -22.75
C THR A 671 -15.22 -64.70 -23.35
N ALA A 672 -14.46 -65.70 -22.91
CA ALA A 672 -14.85 -67.09 -23.00
C ALA A 672 -14.43 -67.80 -21.70
N SER A 673 -15.45 -68.24 -20.96
CA SER A 673 -15.41 -69.20 -19.84
C SER A 673 -14.59 -68.84 -18.59
N VAL A 674 -15.24 -68.68 -17.43
CA VAL A 674 -15.49 -69.80 -16.49
C VAL A 674 -16.44 -69.33 -15.38
N THR A 675 -17.56 -70.03 -15.33
CA THR A 675 -18.57 -70.19 -14.27
C THR A 675 -18.05 -70.88 -13.01
N ARG A 676 -18.70 -70.63 -11.85
CA ARG A 676 -18.61 -71.32 -10.53
C ARG A 676 -17.29 -71.00 -9.80
N GLN A 677 -17.28 -70.49 -8.56
CA GLN A 677 -18.05 -70.76 -7.34
C GLN A 677 -18.06 -69.51 -6.46
#